data_AF-A0AAE3YIB4-F1
#
_entry.id   AF-A0AAE3YIB4-F1
#
_cell.length_a   1.000
_cell.length_b   1.000
_cell.length_c   1.000
_cell.angle_alpha   90.00
_cell.angle_beta   90.00
_cell.angle_gamma   90.00
#
_symmetry.space_group_name_H-M   'P 1'
#
loop_
_entity.id
_entity.type
_entity.pdbx_description
1 polymer ?
#
loop_
_entity_poly.entity_id
_entity_poly.type
_entity_poly.pdbx_seq_one_letter_code
_entity_poly.pdbx_strand_id
1 'polypeptide(L)'
;MSTSEIGSVAGYRDGSTAEFDLDGILARQTRPDGVVLDAFDAHQRPTAGHTDAARFTVAYPEARNDLPQERDGAGVELSPAGDVIRRRYADGTVHESFDSLGRPHQGIAGDTRFDIEYGANGRVTNRFVDGTVVDYDGAGRVLRHETPDGTVYDSFDPAGRPTAGHGTTDFTIDYPAGGGSVIRYADGSSATFDADGTLVSQSPGPAPDPGTTVTTAAAEPPARQVADDGTVFSSFDGDGRPLAGETPEGDRFTMSYDAGGGSTVSYADGSTVVFDAAGDVVSQRLADGTVFSSFDGENRPLKGETPEGDRFTMSYDAASGSTMSYGDGSSVGLDADGKVISQRLADGTAFTSFDGDGRPLTGRTPEGERFTISYDAGGGSTMSYADGSSVVFDAAGEVTRQTLADGTVFTSFDGEGRPLSGVTPEGDPFTISYDDGGGSTMTYPDGSSVVFGADGAVTRQTLDDGTVFTAFDDDGRPVAGETPEDDPFTVAYDERGSRTSYADGSSVRFDANGTVVSQRLADGTEFTRFDAQGRPLAGTTPEGQRFAVSYDDRGGSVMTYADGSSVSFAANGAVVSQTLADGTEFTGFDPENRPLAGRTPEGQQFAVSYDDRGGSVTRYADGSSVTVDANGTVVGQRLADGTVFTAFDGEGRPWKGMTPEGRSITLTYDGGTVTTAYGDGSSLTTDADGDPLRMTTVDGTVFTEFHGDGRPKVGVTAQGERFTMTYDDTDHTTRIAYDNGTTIVLDANDDPTYMSTSDGSVFTDFLDDGRPRSGTGPNGEHISFTYDDRAGTSTAVIGDNTIVYDAGGNPVSLTTAQGYVFSDFENGNFTRGYDPASGRHFDISYGPNGETTWRYGEHDSVTFDRNGRPIYAEYVDGDGRAIGVDYAIQIPLLQQTAEYTRTERETVSAQLELLKGQITEAKGYWVSPAGRTFEAYSAVVETAANNLLGVLDAAISKLELTHANYVGSESTNAGNMTPK
;
A
#
# COMPACT_ATOMS: atom_id res chain seq x y z
N MET A 1 59.33 106.41 -10.71
CA MET A 1 59.97 107.65 -10.23
C MET A 1 59.63 107.84 -8.77
N SER A 2 60.61 107.67 -7.89
CA SER A 2 60.93 108.56 -6.76
C SER A 2 62.20 107.96 -6.13
N THR A 3 63.31 108.68 -6.19
CA THR A 3 64.58 108.32 -5.54
C THR A 3 64.38 108.37 -4.02
N SER A 4 64.35 107.21 -3.35
CA SER A 4 64.36 107.14 -1.90
C SER A 4 65.77 107.41 -1.36
N GLU A 5 65.90 108.44 -0.53
CA GLU A 5 67.15 108.81 0.14
C GLU A 5 67.52 107.78 1.21
N ILE A 6 68.80 107.39 1.27
CA ILE A 6 69.35 106.40 2.21
C ILE A 6 69.51 107.05 3.60
N GLY A 7 68.96 106.42 4.63
CA GLY A 7 69.01 106.90 6.02
C GLY A 7 70.19 106.37 6.84
N SER A 8 70.67 105.14 6.59
CA SER A 8 71.84 104.58 7.29
C SER A 8 72.48 103.40 6.52
N VAL A 9 73.78 103.14 6.77
CA VAL A 9 74.54 102.03 6.17
C VAL A 9 75.20 101.20 7.27
N ALA A 10 74.98 99.88 7.25
CA ALA A 10 75.61 98.91 8.16
C ALA A 10 76.59 98.02 7.39
N GLY A 11 77.84 97.90 7.87
CA GLY A 11 78.85 97.01 7.32
C GLY A 11 79.05 95.77 8.19
N TYR A 12 79.13 94.59 7.56
CA TYR A 12 79.31 93.30 8.24
C TYR A 12 80.73 92.75 8.07
N ARG A 13 81.15 91.85 8.96
CA ARG A 13 82.53 91.31 9.02
C ARG A 13 82.93 90.50 7.79
N ASP A 14 81.96 90.03 7.01
CA ASP A 14 82.17 89.31 5.76
C ASP A 14 82.43 90.24 4.56
N GLY A 15 82.38 91.57 4.75
CA GLY A 15 82.59 92.56 3.71
C GLY A 15 81.31 93.05 3.03
N SER A 16 80.14 92.56 3.43
CA SER A 16 78.86 93.03 2.89
C SER A 16 78.40 94.35 3.52
N THR A 17 77.65 95.15 2.76
CA THR A 17 77.03 96.40 3.24
C THR A 17 75.52 96.39 3.00
N ALA A 18 74.76 96.90 3.97
CA ALA A 18 73.31 97.05 3.88
C ALA A 18 72.94 98.52 4.09
N GLU A 19 72.17 99.08 3.16
CA GLU A 19 71.66 100.45 3.18
C GLU A 19 70.16 100.40 3.50
N PHE A 20 69.74 101.16 4.51
CA PHE A 20 68.35 101.25 4.93
C PHE A 20 67.79 102.63 4.59
N ASP A 21 66.51 102.69 4.23
CA ASP A 21 65.81 103.97 4.06
C ASP A 21 65.52 104.65 5.41
N LEU A 22 64.92 105.85 5.35
CA LEU A 22 64.61 106.67 6.53
C LEU A 22 63.58 106.03 7.48
N ASP A 23 62.84 105.02 7.04
CA ASP A 23 61.87 104.28 7.86
C ASP A 23 62.49 102.98 8.45
N GLY A 24 63.79 102.73 8.21
CA GLY A 24 64.53 101.58 8.72
C GLY A 24 64.29 100.29 7.92
N ILE A 25 63.76 100.39 6.71
CA ILE A 25 63.53 99.26 5.80
C ILE A 25 64.74 99.09 4.89
N LEU A 26 65.13 97.83 4.64
CA LEU A 26 66.28 97.53 3.80
C LEU A 26 66.04 97.99 2.36
N ALA A 27 66.82 98.96 1.89
CA ALA A 27 66.69 99.58 0.58
C ALA A 27 67.69 99.04 -0.44
N ARG A 28 68.90 98.66 0.02
CA ARG A 28 69.94 98.08 -0.83
C ARG A 28 70.87 97.19 -0.03
N GLN A 29 71.34 96.10 -0.62
CA GLN A 29 72.36 95.26 -0.01
C GLN A 29 73.43 94.88 -1.03
N THR A 30 74.69 95.13 -0.71
CA THR A 30 75.84 94.76 -1.53
C THR A 30 76.61 93.63 -0.87
N ARG A 31 76.78 92.53 -1.60
CA ARG A 31 77.51 91.34 -1.12
C ARG A 31 79.01 91.43 -1.46
N PRO A 32 79.88 90.65 -0.79
CA PRO A 32 81.33 90.70 -0.98
C PRO A 32 81.78 90.26 -2.38
N ASP A 33 80.92 89.53 -3.09
CA ASP A 33 81.11 89.05 -4.46
C ASP A 33 80.71 90.08 -5.54
N GLY A 34 80.27 91.29 -5.14
CA GLY A 34 79.92 92.38 -6.05
C GLY A 34 78.45 92.39 -6.50
N VAL A 35 77.62 91.49 -5.99
CA VAL A 35 76.17 91.50 -6.27
C VAL A 35 75.47 92.57 -5.45
N VAL A 36 74.69 93.44 -6.11
CA VAL A 36 73.88 94.50 -5.50
C VAL A 36 72.39 94.15 -5.61
N LEU A 37 71.73 93.99 -4.48
CA LEU A 37 70.28 93.78 -4.38
C LEU A 37 69.61 95.14 -4.13
N ASP A 38 68.75 95.59 -5.04
CA ASP A 38 68.18 96.95 -5.04
C ASP A 38 66.64 97.01 -5.08
N ALA A 39 65.96 95.86 -5.00
CA ALA A 39 64.50 95.80 -4.78
C ALA A 39 64.10 94.64 -3.87
N PHE A 40 63.12 94.88 -2.99
CA PHE A 40 62.64 93.92 -1.99
C PHE A 40 61.10 93.86 -1.93
N ASP A 41 60.54 92.71 -1.56
CA ASP A 41 59.09 92.54 -1.33
C ASP A 41 58.64 93.06 0.05
N ALA A 42 57.33 92.99 0.33
CA ALA A 42 56.74 93.44 1.59
C ALA A 42 57.24 92.65 2.84
N HIS A 43 57.91 91.51 2.66
CA HIS A 43 58.54 90.72 3.71
C HIS A 43 60.06 90.95 3.80
N GLN A 44 60.57 91.98 3.11
CA GLN A 44 61.99 92.34 2.99
C GLN A 44 62.88 91.26 2.35
N ARG A 45 62.33 90.46 1.42
CA ARG A 45 63.13 89.52 0.62
C ARG A 45 63.51 90.15 -0.73
N PRO A 46 64.73 89.93 -1.24
CA PRO A 46 65.19 90.57 -2.46
C PRO A 46 64.45 90.04 -3.70
N THR A 47 63.77 90.93 -4.42
CA THR A 47 63.03 90.61 -5.64
C THR A 47 63.76 91.04 -6.91
N ALA A 48 64.79 91.88 -6.80
CA ALA A 48 65.67 92.21 -7.91
C ALA A 48 67.07 92.63 -7.45
N GLY A 49 68.03 92.43 -8.33
CA GLY A 49 69.41 92.85 -8.12
C GLY A 49 70.19 92.92 -9.43
N HIS A 50 71.46 93.28 -9.32
CA HIS A 50 72.37 93.38 -10.44
C HIS A 50 73.81 93.13 -10.06
N THR A 51 74.59 92.79 -11.07
CA THR A 51 76.06 92.89 -11.08
C THR A 51 76.46 93.92 -12.12
N ASP A 52 77.76 94.19 -12.26
CA ASP A 52 78.29 95.08 -13.32
C ASP A 52 77.94 94.60 -14.74
N ALA A 53 77.58 93.33 -14.92
CA ALA A 53 77.31 92.72 -16.23
C ALA A 53 75.82 92.55 -16.56
N ALA A 54 74.93 92.40 -15.58
CA ALA A 54 73.51 92.10 -15.84
C ALA A 54 72.58 92.43 -14.67
N ARG A 55 71.29 92.68 -15.00
CA ARG A 55 70.17 92.81 -14.04
C ARG A 55 69.35 91.53 -13.99
N PHE A 56 68.92 91.13 -12.80
CA PHE A 56 68.09 89.94 -12.58
C PHE A 56 66.92 90.24 -11.63
N THR A 57 65.87 89.41 -11.73
CA THR A 57 64.70 89.44 -10.84
C THR A 57 64.52 88.08 -10.19
N VAL A 58 64.07 88.08 -8.94
CA VAL A 58 63.83 86.89 -8.12
C VAL A 58 62.34 86.87 -7.77
N ALA A 59 61.65 85.79 -8.16
CA ALA A 59 60.24 85.58 -7.84
C ALA A 59 60.12 84.47 -6.80
N TYR A 60 59.33 84.70 -5.76
CA TYR A 60 59.09 83.73 -4.69
C TYR A 60 57.67 83.15 -4.83
N PRO A 61 57.50 81.89 -5.27
CA PRO A 61 56.18 81.24 -5.31
C PRO A 61 55.71 80.81 -3.91
N GLU A 62 54.41 80.98 -3.64
CA GLU A 62 53.75 80.63 -2.38
C GLU A 62 53.31 79.15 -2.35
N ALA A 63 54.25 78.20 -2.28
CA ALA A 63 53.97 76.83 -1.82
C ALA A 63 55.26 76.10 -1.42
N ARG A 64 55.24 75.42 -0.27
CA ARG A 64 56.39 74.79 0.40
C ARG A 64 56.72 73.42 -0.22
N ASN A 65 58.02 73.15 -0.34
CA ASN A 65 58.67 71.91 -0.80
C ASN A 65 58.69 71.66 -2.31
N ASP A 66 59.47 72.47 -3.04
CA ASP A 66 60.35 71.99 -4.12
C ASP A 66 61.44 73.04 -4.40
N LEU A 67 62.66 72.56 -4.69
CA LEU A 67 63.92 73.30 -4.76
C LEU A 67 63.94 74.36 -5.90
N PRO A 68 64.53 75.55 -5.69
CA PRO A 68 65.00 76.37 -6.81
C PRO A 68 66.26 75.72 -7.41
N GLN A 69 66.15 75.21 -8.64
CA GLN A 69 67.33 74.97 -9.48
C GLN A 69 67.97 76.31 -9.81
N GLU A 70 69.19 76.57 -9.31
CA GLU A 70 70.05 77.57 -9.91
C GLU A 70 70.49 77.08 -11.30
N ARG A 71 70.54 78.01 -12.24
CA ARG A 71 70.68 77.76 -13.68
C ARG A 71 72.07 77.19 -14.08
N ASP A 72 72.96 76.98 -13.11
CA ASP A 72 74.34 76.52 -13.30
C ASP A 72 74.69 75.25 -12.48
N GLY A 73 73.70 74.53 -11.91
CA GLY A 73 73.91 73.18 -11.37
C GLY A 73 74.54 73.06 -9.97
N ALA A 74 74.83 74.16 -9.27
CA ALA A 74 75.23 74.17 -7.86
C ALA A 74 74.02 74.43 -6.93
N GLY A 75 73.99 73.85 -5.72
CA GLY A 75 72.88 74.03 -4.78
C GLY A 75 73.13 73.45 -3.39
N VAL A 76 72.46 73.99 -2.36
CA VAL A 76 72.56 73.54 -0.96
C VAL A 76 71.18 73.15 -0.44
N GLU A 77 71.06 71.96 0.12
CA GLU A 77 69.86 71.43 0.76
C GLU A 77 70.03 71.53 2.28
N LEU A 78 69.10 72.23 2.94
CA LEU A 78 69.14 72.47 4.38
C LEU A 78 68.04 71.68 5.10
N SER A 79 68.34 71.25 6.32
CA SER A 79 67.38 70.68 7.25
C SER A 79 66.36 71.74 7.69
N PRO A 80 65.22 71.34 8.28
CA PRO A 80 64.28 72.28 8.89
C PRO A 80 64.90 73.16 9.99
N ALA A 81 66.04 72.76 10.55
CA ALA A 81 66.82 73.52 11.54
C ALA A 81 67.92 74.41 10.92
N GLY A 82 68.15 74.32 9.61
CA GLY A 82 69.15 75.10 8.87
C GLY A 82 70.51 74.42 8.68
N ASP A 83 70.64 73.14 9.06
CA ASP A 83 71.89 72.38 8.86
C ASP A 83 72.01 71.89 7.43
N VAL A 84 73.22 71.85 6.86
CA VAL A 84 73.42 71.33 5.50
C VAL A 84 73.25 69.81 5.49
N ILE A 85 72.25 69.32 4.75
CA ILE A 85 72.02 67.88 4.53
C ILE A 85 72.71 67.44 3.25
N ARG A 86 72.67 68.27 2.20
CA ARG A 86 73.29 67.96 0.91
C ARG A 86 73.86 69.22 0.27
N ARG A 87 75.00 69.12 -0.40
CA ARG A 87 75.57 70.23 -1.17
C ARG A 87 76.09 69.75 -2.51
N ARG A 88 75.55 70.30 -3.58
CA ARG A 88 75.99 70.09 -4.96
C ARG A 88 76.86 71.28 -5.39
N TYR A 89 78.03 70.98 -5.93
CA TYR A 89 78.96 71.95 -6.49
C TYR A 89 78.84 71.98 -8.02
N ALA A 90 79.30 73.08 -8.62
CA ALA A 90 79.21 73.30 -10.07
C ALA A 90 80.04 72.30 -10.90
N ASP A 91 81.02 71.63 -10.27
CA ASP A 91 81.81 70.55 -10.88
C ASP A 91 81.07 69.19 -10.90
N GLY A 92 79.82 69.14 -10.44
CA GLY A 92 79.00 67.93 -10.36
C GLY A 92 79.14 67.15 -9.05
N THR A 93 80.08 67.52 -8.18
CA THR A 93 80.30 66.86 -6.89
C THR A 93 79.13 67.11 -5.94
N VAL A 94 78.63 66.07 -5.29
CA VAL A 94 77.54 66.13 -4.30
C VAL A 94 78.04 65.61 -2.96
N HIS A 95 78.16 66.47 -1.94
CA HIS A 95 78.34 66.01 -0.57
C HIS A 95 76.98 65.68 0.04
N GLU A 96 76.85 64.48 0.60
CA GLU A 96 75.57 63.90 1.05
C GLU A 96 75.49 63.70 2.56
N SER A 97 76.62 63.82 3.27
CA SER A 97 76.61 63.75 4.74
C SER A 97 77.66 64.69 5.33
N PHE A 98 77.35 65.23 6.51
CA PHE A 98 78.17 66.18 7.23
C PHE A 98 78.31 65.75 8.69
N ASP A 99 79.48 65.98 9.28
CA ASP A 99 79.74 65.75 10.70
C ASP A 99 79.07 66.83 11.58
N SER A 100 79.12 66.65 12.90
CA SER A 100 78.54 67.60 13.87
C SER A 100 79.14 69.03 13.83
N LEU A 101 80.22 69.23 13.08
CA LEU A 101 80.86 70.54 12.86
C LEU A 101 80.52 71.12 11.47
N GLY A 102 79.64 70.46 10.71
CA GLY A 102 79.23 70.87 9.37
C GLY A 102 80.27 70.58 8.28
N ARG A 103 81.24 69.70 8.55
CA ARG A 103 82.25 69.28 7.55
C ARG A 103 81.77 68.03 6.82
N PRO A 104 81.91 67.95 5.50
CA PRO A 104 81.42 66.80 4.73
C PRO A 104 82.19 65.53 5.07
N HIS A 105 81.49 64.40 5.20
CA HIS A 105 82.08 63.08 5.49
C HIS A 105 81.82 62.08 4.36
N GLN A 106 80.78 62.26 3.54
CA GLN A 106 80.56 61.46 2.33
C GLN A 106 80.09 62.32 1.17
N GLY A 107 80.45 61.90 -0.04
CA GLY A 107 79.92 62.50 -1.25
C GLY A 107 79.94 61.55 -2.44
N ILE A 108 79.49 62.09 -3.57
CA ILE A 108 79.49 61.48 -4.89
C ILE A 108 80.18 62.45 -5.83
N ALA A 109 81.16 61.97 -6.60
CA ALA A 109 81.77 62.72 -7.70
C ALA A 109 81.64 61.88 -8.97
N GLY A 110 80.95 62.39 -9.99
CA GLY A 110 80.50 61.57 -11.13
C GLY A 110 79.55 60.48 -10.66
N ASP A 111 79.86 59.22 -10.98
CA ASP A 111 79.08 58.04 -10.56
C ASP A 111 79.67 57.32 -9.33
N THR A 112 80.80 57.81 -8.80
CA THR A 112 81.53 57.13 -7.71
C THR A 112 81.30 57.80 -6.37
N ARG A 113 80.97 57.01 -5.35
CA ARG A 113 80.81 57.46 -3.96
C ARG A 113 82.16 57.50 -3.24
N PHE A 114 82.34 58.45 -2.32
CA PHE A 114 83.55 58.55 -1.50
C PHE A 114 83.28 58.96 -0.06
N ASP A 115 84.15 58.51 0.84
CA ASP A 115 84.25 58.90 2.25
C ASP A 115 85.39 59.92 2.44
N ILE A 116 85.21 60.87 3.35
CA ILE A 116 86.21 61.89 3.72
C ILE A 116 86.62 61.68 5.18
N GLU A 117 87.90 61.40 5.41
CA GLU A 117 88.51 61.33 6.73
C GLU A 117 89.36 62.58 7.01
N TYR A 118 89.19 63.17 8.20
CA TYR A 118 89.96 64.33 8.65
C TYR A 118 90.98 63.96 9.72
N GLY A 119 92.28 64.07 9.39
CA GLY A 119 93.40 63.81 10.30
C GLY A 119 93.72 64.98 11.25
N ALA A 120 94.35 64.67 12.39
CA ALA A 120 94.68 65.65 13.45
C ALA A 120 95.67 66.76 13.05
N ASN A 121 96.31 66.65 11.87
CA ASN A 121 97.28 67.58 11.31
C ASN A 121 96.74 68.40 10.12
N GLY A 122 95.42 68.39 9.90
CA GLY A 122 94.79 69.08 8.77
C GLY A 122 94.87 68.29 7.44
N ARG A 123 95.35 67.05 7.45
CA ARG A 123 95.27 66.14 6.29
C ARG A 123 93.83 65.70 6.06
N VAL A 124 93.40 65.71 4.81
CA VAL A 124 92.08 65.22 4.39
C VAL A 124 92.30 64.02 3.47
N THR A 125 91.68 62.89 3.77
CA THR A 125 91.80 61.67 2.94
C THR A 125 90.43 61.34 2.36
N ASN A 126 90.32 61.36 1.04
CA ASN A 126 89.13 60.91 0.33
C ASN A 126 89.34 59.45 -0.11
N ARG A 127 88.44 58.55 0.29
CA ARG A 127 88.42 57.16 -0.18
C ARG A 127 87.18 56.92 -1.03
N PHE A 128 87.38 56.62 -2.31
CA PHE A 128 86.32 56.30 -3.25
C PHE A 128 86.01 54.80 -3.21
N VAL A 129 84.77 54.43 -3.49
CA VAL A 129 84.29 53.04 -3.48
C VAL A 129 84.95 52.18 -4.56
N ASP A 130 85.40 52.80 -5.66
CA ASP A 130 86.17 52.10 -6.69
C ASP A 130 87.58 51.68 -6.23
N GLY A 131 88.01 52.09 -5.03
CA GLY A 131 89.34 51.80 -4.49
C GLY A 131 90.31 52.97 -4.58
N THR A 132 89.92 54.08 -5.23
CA THR A 132 90.76 55.28 -5.32
C THR A 132 90.92 55.95 -3.95
N VAL A 133 92.15 56.35 -3.58
CA VAL A 133 92.42 57.09 -2.34
C VAL A 133 93.22 58.36 -2.64
N VAL A 134 92.70 59.53 -2.27
CA VAL A 134 93.38 60.82 -2.47
C VAL A 134 93.60 61.52 -1.13
N ASP A 135 94.85 61.84 -0.83
CA ASP A 135 95.24 62.63 0.34
C ASP A 135 95.49 64.08 -0.03
N TYR A 136 95.01 65.00 0.80
CA TYR A 136 95.22 66.44 0.67
C TYR A 136 95.89 67.01 1.92
N ASP A 137 96.67 68.09 1.74
CA ASP A 137 97.12 68.93 2.85
C ASP A 137 96.02 69.88 3.35
N GLY A 138 96.28 70.59 4.45
CA GLY A 138 95.34 71.56 5.03
C GLY A 138 95.06 72.80 4.16
N ALA A 139 95.71 72.93 3.00
CA ALA A 139 95.48 73.97 2.00
C ALA A 139 94.81 73.41 0.71
N GLY A 140 94.45 72.12 0.68
CA GLY A 140 93.76 71.47 -0.42
C GLY A 140 94.66 70.98 -1.56
N ARG A 141 95.98 70.87 -1.35
CA ARG A 141 96.90 70.31 -2.36
C ARG A 141 97.02 68.81 -2.21
N VAL A 142 97.05 68.09 -3.33
CA VAL A 142 97.20 66.63 -3.37
C VAL A 142 98.59 66.25 -2.86
N LEU A 143 98.62 65.36 -1.87
CA LEU A 143 99.82 64.76 -1.28
C LEU A 143 100.07 63.34 -1.80
N ARG A 144 98.99 62.61 -2.11
CA ARG A 144 99.02 61.23 -2.62
C ARG A 144 97.73 60.96 -3.38
N HIS A 145 97.81 60.21 -4.47
CA HIS A 145 96.67 59.68 -5.21
C HIS A 145 96.95 58.21 -5.53
N GLU A 146 96.13 57.32 -5.02
CA GLU A 146 96.17 55.88 -5.30
C GLU A 146 94.97 55.50 -6.14
N THR A 147 95.18 54.84 -7.27
CA THR A 147 94.12 54.39 -8.18
C THR A 147 93.64 52.97 -7.84
N PRO A 148 92.48 52.54 -8.34
CA PRO A 148 91.89 51.21 -8.06
C PRO A 148 92.80 50.01 -8.38
N ASP A 149 93.67 50.17 -9.37
CA ASP A 149 94.63 49.15 -9.81
C ASP A 149 95.87 49.07 -8.90
N GLY A 150 95.94 49.89 -7.84
CA GLY A 150 97.02 49.94 -6.87
C GLY A 150 98.18 50.87 -7.24
N THR A 151 98.08 51.63 -8.33
CA THR A 151 99.11 52.61 -8.70
C THR A 151 99.04 53.84 -7.78
N VAL A 152 100.17 54.21 -7.16
CA VAL A 152 100.28 55.32 -6.21
C VAL A 152 101.11 56.46 -6.80
N TYR A 153 100.51 57.62 -7.02
CA TYR A 153 101.18 58.89 -7.29
C TYR A 153 101.47 59.60 -5.97
N ASP A 154 102.73 59.86 -5.66
CA ASP A 154 103.18 60.44 -4.39
C ASP A 154 104.01 61.72 -4.53
N SER A 155 104.18 62.19 -5.77
CA SER A 155 104.85 63.47 -6.08
C SER A 155 104.07 64.23 -7.13
N PHE A 156 103.88 65.53 -6.90
CA PHE A 156 103.07 66.41 -7.74
C PHE A 156 103.79 67.73 -8.01
N ASP A 157 103.55 68.31 -9.19
CA ASP A 157 104.00 69.66 -9.52
C ASP A 157 103.14 70.74 -8.83
N PRO A 158 103.55 72.03 -8.85
CA PRO A 158 102.76 73.12 -8.25
C PRO A 158 101.35 73.32 -8.84
N ALA A 159 101.06 72.74 -10.01
CA ALA A 159 99.75 72.75 -10.65
C ALA A 159 98.89 71.52 -10.26
N GLY A 160 99.40 70.65 -9.38
CA GLY A 160 98.70 69.46 -8.89
C GLY A 160 98.76 68.27 -9.84
N ARG A 161 99.63 68.28 -10.86
CA ARG A 161 99.79 67.16 -11.79
C ARG A 161 100.80 66.15 -11.24
N PRO A 162 100.55 64.84 -11.33
CA PRO A 162 101.47 63.83 -10.82
C PRO A 162 102.79 63.83 -11.61
N THR A 163 103.92 63.88 -10.92
CA THR A 163 105.27 63.88 -11.53
C THR A 163 106.05 62.60 -11.26
N ALA A 164 105.64 61.81 -10.25
CA ALA A 164 106.19 60.48 -10.00
C ALA A 164 105.17 59.61 -9.27
N GLY A 165 105.38 58.30 -9.36
CA GLY A 165 104.59 57.31 -8.66
C GLY A 165 105.17 55.91 -8.76
N HIS A 166 104.46 54.97 -8.15
CA HIS A 166 104.86 53.59 -7.96
C HIS A 166 103.66 52.68 -8.23
N GLY A 167 103.83 51.67 -9.09
CA GLY A 167 102.85 50.62 -9.34
C GLY A 167 103.53 49.25 -9.37
N THR A 168 103.48 48.56 -10.51
CA THR A 168 104.31 47.36 -10.77
C THR A 168 105.80 47.68 -10.88
N THR A 169 106.15 48.91 -11.25
CA THR A 169 107.49 49.49 -11.25
C THR A 169 107.39 50.99 -10.95
N ASP A 170 108.50 51.60 -10.54
CA ASP A 170 108.58 53.04 -10.28
C ASP A 170 108.51 53.81 -11.61
N PHE A 171 107.86 54.96 -11.65
CA PHE A 171 107.79 55.80 -12.85
C PHE A 171 107.83 57.30 -12.54
N THR A 172 108.21 58.06 -13.56
CA THR A 172 108.22 59.53 -13.56
C THR A 172 107.40 60.06 -14.72
N ILE A 173 106.76 61.22 -14.55
CA ILE A 173 105.96 61.87 -15.58
C ILE A 173 106.54 63.26 -15.85
N ASP A 174 106.90 63.50 -17.10
CA ASP A 174 107.26 64.83 -17.60
C ASP A 174 106.12 65.43 -18.41
N TYR A 175 105.89 66.73 -18.22
CA TYR A 175 104.92 67.51 -18.99
C TYR A 175 105.65 68.56 -19.85
N PRO A 176 105.86 68.31 -21.16
CA PRO A 176 106.51 69.26 -22.05
C PRO A 176 105.71 70.55 -22.21
N ALA A 177 106.40 71.66 -22.48
CA ALA A 177 105.77 72.97 -22.67
C ALA A 177 104.77 73.07 -23.85
N GLY A 178 104.74 72.06 -24.74
CA GLY A 178 103.83 71.97 -25.90
C GLY A 178 102.50 71.26 -25.64
N GLY A 179 102.24 70.78 -24.41
CA GLY A 179 101.10 69.91 -24.11
C GLY A 179 101.44 68.42 -24.27
N GLY A 180 100.65 67.56 -23.63
CA GLY A 180 100.89 66.11 -23.54
C GLY A 180 101.71 65.68 -22.32
N SER A 181 101.97 64.38 -22.19
CA SER A 181 102.71 63.79 -21.08
C SER A 181 103.65 62.67 -21.56
N VAL A 182 104.79 62.54 -20.89
CA VAL A 182 105.74 61.45 -21.11
C VAL A 182 105.92 60.69 -19.80
N ILE A 183 105.46 59.44 -19.76
CA ILE A 183 105.67 58.54 -18.63
C ILE A 183 106.93 57.72 -18.90
N ARG A 184 107.87 57.71 -17.96
CA ARG A 184 109.08 56.86 -18.00
C ARG A 184 109.11 55.93 -16.81
N TYR A 185 109.20 54.64 -17.09
CA TYR A 185 109.27 53.58 -16.11
C TYR A 185 110.72 53.24 -15.77
N ALA A 186 110.98 52.75 -14.56
CA ALA A 186 112.32 52.41 -14.08
C ALA A 186 112.97 51.24 -14.85
N ASP A 187 112.17 50.44 -15.56
CA ASP A 187 112.65 49.38 -16.47
C ASP A 187 113.16 49.91 -17.83
N GLY A 188 113.11 51.23 -18.03
CA GLY A 188 113.55 51.92 -19.24
C GLY A 188 112.49 52.04 -20.34
N SER A 189 111.28 51.53 -20.13
CA SER A 189 110.14 51.74 -21.05
C SER A 189 109.56 53.15 -20.91
N SER A 190 108.90 53.65 -21.96
CA SER A 190 108.22 54.95 -21.92
C SER A 190 106.96 54.98 -22.78
N ALA A 191 106.00 55.81 -22.39
CA ALA A 191 104.78 56.10 -23.14
C ALA A 191 104.63 57.62 -23.29
N THR A 192 104.28 58.08 -24.49
CA THR A 192 104.05 59.49 -24.80
C THR A 192 102.60 59.68 -25.24
N PHE A 193 101.95 60.66 -24.63
CA PHE A 193 100.57 61.04 -24.92
C PHE A 193 100.53 62.46 -25.46
N ASP A 194 99.60 62.73 -26.39
CA ASP A 194 99.31 64.09 -26.85
C ASP A 194 98.48 64.87 -25.83
N ALA A 195 98.16 66.13 -26.18
CA ALA A 195 97.39 67.03 -25.33
C ALA A 195 95.94 66.56 -25.07
N ASP A 196 95.40 65.67 -25.89
CA ASP A 196 94.05 65.11 -25.77
C ASP A 196 94.04 63.78 -24.99
N GLY A 197 95.22 63.30 -24.57
CA GLY A 197 95.37 62.06 -23.79
C GLY A 197 95.46 60.80 -24.65
N THR A 198 95.63 60.94 -25.96
CA THR A 198 95.76 59.79 -26.88
C THR A 198 97.19 59.27 -26.84
N LEU A 199 97.38 57.95 -26.79
CA LEU A 199 98.69 57.33 -26.85
C LEU A 199 99.31 57.57 -28.24
N VAL A 200 100.36 58.40 -28.28
CA VAL A 200 101.07 58.75 -29.52
C VAL A 200 102.17 57.75 -29.82
N SER A 201 102.89 57.30 -28.79
CA SER A 201 103.95 56.31 -28.93
C SER A 201 104.22 55.58 -27.63
N GLN A 202 104.56 54.30 -27.73
CA GLN A 202 105.07 53.50 -26.62
C GLN A 202 106.38 52.83 -27.03
N SER A 203 107.40 52.94 -26.18
CA SER A 203 108.70 52.30 -26.36
C SER A 203 108.93 51.26 -25.25
N PRO A 204 109.07 49.98 -25.58
CA PRO A 204 109.54 48.97 -24.63
C PRO A 204 110.96 49.31 -24.14
N GLY A 205 111.26 49.01 -22.87
CA GLY A 205 112.62 49.11 -22.31
C GLY A 205 113.57 48.08 -22.93
N PRO A 206 114.89 48.15 -22.67
CA PRO A 206 115.88 47.41 -23.44
C PRO A 206 115.88 45.91 -23.09
N ALA A 207 115.22 45.09 -23.92
CA ALA A 207 115.57 43.69 -24.13
C ALA A 207 115.39 43.33 -25.63
N PRO A 208 116.23 42.43 -26.18
CA PRO A 208 116.52 42.39 -27.59
C PRO A 208 115.58 41.45 -28.34
N ASP A 209 114.59 41.99 -29.04
CA ASP A 209 114.09 41.37 -30.27
C ASP A 209 113.44 42.45 -31.17
N PRO A 210 113.81 42.54 -32.46
CA PRO A 210 113.32 43.58 -33.34
C PRO A 210 112.00 43.14 -33.99
N GLY A 211 110.88 43.75 -33.61
CA GLY A 211 109.66 43.56 -34.42
C GLY A 211 108.33 43.82 -33.73
N THR A 212 108.12 45.01 -33.16
CA THR A 212 106.76 45.53 -32.98
C THR A 212 106.76 47.06 -32.90
N THR A 213 106.98 47.71 -34.04
CA THR A 213 106.53 49.10 -34.24
C THR A 213 105.08 49.05 -34.70
N VAL A 214 104.13 49.35 -33.82
CA VAL A 214 102.77 49.72 -34.24
C VAL A 214 102.89 51.12 -34.84
N THR A 215 102.81 51.19 -36.16
CA THR A 215 102.70 52.44 -36.91
C THR A 215 101.30 52.44 -37.50
N THR A 216 100.32 53.04 -36.82
CA THR A 216 99.00 53.28 -37.41
C THR A 216 99.09 54.56 -38.24
N ALA A 217 99.35 54.39 -39.53
CA ALA A 217 99.00 55.42 -40.49
C ALA A 217 97.47 55.46 -40.59
N ALA A 218 96.90 56.66 -40.51
CA ALA A 218 95.47 56.88 -40.64
C ALA A 218 94.92 56.22 -41.93
N ALA A 219 93.83 55.45 -41.78
CA ALA A 219 92.86 55.03 -42.81
C ALA A 219 92.92 53.63 -43.46
N GLU A 220 93.23 52.53 -42.75
CA GLU A 220 92.77 51.17 -43.15
C GLU A 220 92.22 50.33 -41.98
N PRO A 221 91.16 49.52 -42.17
CA PRO A 221 90.54 48.73 -41.12
C PRO A 221 91.39 47.52 -40.66
N PRO A 222 91.23 47.04 -39.41
CA PRO A 222 92.06 45.97 -38.84
C PRO A 222 91.85 44.63 -39.57
N ALA A 223 92.92 43.86 -39.80
CA ALA A 223 92.82 42.52 -40.42
C ALA A 223 92.24 41.44 -39.49
N ARG A 224 92.20 41.70 -38.18
CA ARG A 224 91.66 40.80 -37.15
C ARG A 224 91.32 41.60 -35.90
N GLN A 225 90.18 41.32 -35.28
CA GLN A 225 89.76 41.89 -34.01
C GLN A 225 89.30 40.77 -33.07
N VAL A 226 89.65 40.89 -31.80
CA VAL A 226 89.14 40.01 -30.74
C VAL A 226 88.31 40.89 -29.82
N ALA A 227 87.03 40.57 -29.66
CA ALA A 227 86.18 41.25 -28.70
C ALA A 227 86.45 40.72 -27.28
N ASP A 228 86.00 41.49 -26.29
CA ASP A 228 86.23 41.18 -24.86
C ASP A 228 85.57 39.86 -24.42
N ASP A 229 84.52 39.42 -25.14
CA ASP A 229 83.84 38.14 -24.95
C ASP A 229 84.63 36.93 -25.51
N GLY A 230 85.72 37.17 -26.24
CA GLY A 230 86.54 36.15 -26.90
C GLY A 230 86.16 35.89 -28.35
N THR A 231 85.12 36.54 -28.88
CA THR A 231 84.71 36.44 -30.28
C THR A 231 85.82 36.97 -31.19
N VAL A 232 86.19 36.19 -32.21
CA VAL A 232 87.24 36.55 -33.16
C VAL A 232 86.63 36.95 -34.51
N PHE A 233 86.76 38.22 -34.87
CA PHE A 233 86.42 38.72 -36.20
C PHE A 233 87.61 38.57 -37.15
N SER A 234 87.37 37.91 -38.28
CA SER A 234 88.41 37.46 -39.22
C SER A 234 88.37 38.16 -40.58
N SER A 235 87.34 38.97 -40.86
CA SER A 235 87.21 39.76 -42.09
C SER A 235 86.34 40.99 -41.87
N PHE A 236 86.58 42.05 -42.65
CA PHE A 236 85.90 43.35 -42.51
C PHE A 236 85.59 43.97 -43.88
N ASP A 237 84.58 44.84 -43.95
CA ASP A 237 84.26 45.64 -45.14
C ASP A 237 85.13 46.92 -45.24
N GLY A 238 84.94 47.71 -46.29
CA GLY A 238 85.70 48.94 -46.54
C GLY A 238 85.49 50.05 -45.51
N ASP A 239 84.43 49.96 -44.70
CA ASP A 239 84.12 50.86 -43.58
C ASP A 239 84.61 50.31 -42.23
N GLY A 240 85.23 49.12 -42.23
CA GLY A 240 85.78 48.46 -41.05
C GLY A 240 84.78 47.66 -40.22
N ARG A 241 83.61 47.30 -40.77
CA ARG A 241 82.61 46.46 -40.09
C ARG A 241 82.87 44.98 -40.33
N PRO A 242 82.70 44.09 -39.33
CA PRO A 242 83.05 42.68 -39.45
C PRO A 242 82.12 41.90 -40.39
N LEU A 243 82.68 41.06 -41.27
CA LEU A 243 81.93 40.24 -42.24
C LEU A 243 81.91 38.75 -41.92
N ALA A 244 82.81 38.27 -41.05
CA ALA A 244 82.84 36.88 -40.60
C ALA A 244 83.64 36.75 -39.30
N GLY A 245 83.29 35.76 -38.49
CA GLY A 245 83.96 35.48 -37.24
C GLY A 245 83.72 34.07 -36.71
N GLU A 246 84.30 33.81 -35.55
CA GLU A 246 84.13 32.59 -34.78
C GLU A 246 83.86 32.99 -33.32
N THR A 247 82.81 32.43 -32.73
CA THR A 247 82.48 32.66 -31.31
C THR A 247 83.49 31.92 -30.41
N PRO A 248 83.54 32.23 -29.09
CA PRO A 248 84.41 31.51 -28.15
C PRO A 248 84.19 29.99 -28.13
N GLU A 249 82.97 29.54 -28.44
CA GLU A 249 82.56 28.13 -28.49
C GLU A 249 82.99 27.43 -29.80
N GLY A 250 83.53 28.17 -30.76
CA GLY A 250 84.00 27.66 -32.06
C GLY A 250 82.97 27.74 -33.18
N ASP A 251 81.81 28.37 -32.95
CA ASP A 251 80.77 28.50 -33.96
C ASP A 251 81.14 29.58 -34.97
N ARG A 252 81.20 29.18 -36.24
CA ARG A 252 81.53 30.08 -37.35
C ARG A 252 80.28 30.77 -37.86
N PHE A 253 80.40 32.06 -38.09
CA PHE A 253 79.32 32.87 -38.63
C PHE A 253 79.82 33.82 -39.71
N THR A 254 78.91 34.20 -40.59
CA THR A 254 79.08 35.30 -41.55
C THR A 254 78.11 36.43 -41.22
N MET A 255 78.50 37.66 -41.52
CA MET A 255 77.70 38.86 -41.29
C MET A 255 77.51 39.60 -42.60
N SER A 256 76.31 40.10 -42.83
CA SER A 256 75.99 41.02 -43.92
C SER A 256 75.30 42.25 -43.38
N TYR A 257 75.48 43.40 -44.02
CA TYR A 257 74.88 44.67 -43.60
C TYR A 257 73.98 45.23 -44.68
N ASP A 258 72.86 45.80 -44.27
CA ASP A 258 72.00 46.56 -45.17
C ASP A 258 72.45 48.03 -45.29
N ALA A 259 71.82 48.78 -46.21
CA ALA A 259 72.14 50.19 -46.45
C ALA A 259 71.72 51.13 -45.30
N GLY A 260 70.90 50.65 -44.36
CA GLY A 260 70.44 51.38 -43.17
C GLY A 260 71.32 51.16 -41.94
N GLY A 261 72.27 50.22 -41.99
CA GLY A 261 73.17 49.89 -40.88
C GLY A 261 72.73 48.65 -40.07
N GLY A 262 71.61 48.01 -40.43
CA GLY A 262 71.22 46.72 -39.85
C GLY A 262 72.15 45.60 -40.30
N SER A 263 72.24 44.53 -39.50
CA SER A 263 73.12 43.40 -39.77
C SER A 263 72.39 42.05 -39.73
N THR A 264 72.84 41.08 -40.51
CA THR A 264 72.35 39.70 -40.46
C THR A 264 73.52 38.76 -40.24
N VAL A 265 73.51 38.07 -39.11
CA VAL A 265 74.44 37.02 -38.73
C VAL A 265 73.87 35.67 -39.17
N SER A 266 74.67 34.87 -39.86
CA SER A 266 74.29 33.53 -40.33
C SER A 266 75.34 32.51 -39.87
N TYR A 267 74.91 31.53 -39.10
CA TYR A 267 75.74 30.48 -38.54
C TYR A 267 75.78 29.23 -39.43
N ALA A 268 76.80 28.39 -39.23
CA ALA A 268 77.00 27.19 -40.04
C ALA A 268 75.90 26.12 -39.88
N ASP A 269 75.18 26.11 -38.75
CA ASP A 269 74.05 25.21 -38.48
C ASP A 269 72.75 25.62 -39.21
N GLY A 270 72.77 26.75 -39.94
CA GLY A 270 71.63 27.30 -40.65
C GLY A 270 70.79 28.29 -39.84
N SER A 271 71.14 28.53 -38.57
CA SER A 271 70.51 29.58 -37.76
C SER A 271 70.92 30.97 -38.24
N THR A 272 70.02 31.94 -38.09
CA THR A 272 70.27 33.34 -38.47
C THR A 272 69.72 34.30 -37.44
N VAL A 273 70.40 35.44 -37.24
CA VAL A 273 69.95 36.53 -36.36
C VAL A 273 70.07 37.84 -37.14
N VAL A 274 69.00 38.61 -37.17
CA VAL A 274 68.93 39.92 -37.83
C VAL A 274 68.84 41.00 -36.77
N PHE A 275 69.75 41.96 -36.83
CA PHE A 275 69.81 43.13 -35.97
C PHE A 275 69.47 44.39 -36.76
N ASP A 276 68.83 45.37 -36.12
CA ASP A 276 68.69 46.71 -36.69
C ASP A 276 69.97 47.55 -36.51
N ALA A 277 69.91 48.82 -36.90
CA ALA A 277 71.05 49.74 -36.80
C ALA A 277 71.37 50.18 -35.36
N ALA A 278 70.47 49.96 -34.39
CA ALA A 278 70.68 50.23 -32.97
C ALA A 278 71.30 49.02 -32.24
N GLY A 279 71.28 47.84 -32.86
CA GLY A 279 71.76 46.59 -32.28
C GLY A 279 70.66 45.73 -31.65
N ASP A 280 69.39 46.09 -31.85
CA ASP A 280 68.25 45.32 -31.35
C ASP A 280 67.92 44.17 -32.32
N VAL A 281 67.54 43.00 -31.78
CA VAL A 281 67.20 41.83 -32.60
C VAL A 281 65.82 42.03 -33.22
N VAL A 282 65.75 41.91 -34.55
CA VAL A 282 64.53 42.06 -35.34
C VAL A 282 63.94 40.70 -35.71
N SER A 283 64.78 39.70 -35.97
CA SER A 283 64.35 38.35 -36.33
C SER A 283 65.43 37.34 -35.96
N GLN A 284 65.02 36.17 -35.46
CA GLN A 284 65.92 35.04 -35.26
C GLN A 284 65.30 33.79 -35.85
N ARG A 285 66.09 32.97 -36.53
CA ARG A 285 65.72 31.64 -37.01
C ARG A 285 66.65 30.61 -36.38
N LEU A 286 66.07 29.60 -35.74
CA LEU A 286 66.81 28.46 -35.20
C LEU A 286 67.04 27.39 -36.27
N ALA A 287 67.98 26.48 -36.02
CA ALA A 287 68.34 25.41 -36.95
C ALA A 287 67.18 24.42 -37.22
N ASP A 288 66.24 24.27 -36.28
CA ASP A 288 65.04 23.43 -36.45
C ASP A 288 63.99 24.06 -37.39
N GLY A 289 64.14 25.34 -37.74
CA GLY A 289 63.23 26.09 -38.60
C GLY A 289 62.33 27.09 -37.85
N THR A 290 62.32 27.06 -36.51
CA THR A 290 61.57 28.00 -35.67
C THR A 290 62.00 29.43 -35.93
N VAL A 291 61.05 30.36 -36.05
CA VAL A 291 61.31 31.78 -36.31
C VAL A 291 60.75 32.65 -35.20
N PHE A 292 61.58 33.43 -34.53
CA PHE A 292 61.18 34.52 -33.65
C PHE A 292 61.12 35.83 -34.43
N SER A 293 60.05 36.59 -34.21
CA SER A 293 59.69 37.78 -35.00
C SER A 293 59.46 39.05 -34.17
N SER A 294 59.66 38.98 -32.86
CA SER A 294 59.55 40.11 -31.93
C SER A 294 60.37 39.84 -30.68
N PHE A 295 60.97 40.88 -30.11
CA PHE A 295 61.86 40.80 -28.94
C PHE A 295 61.58 41.93 -27.94
N ASP A 296 62.01 41.78 -26.69
CA ASP A 296 61.98 42.84 -25.68
C ASP A 296 63.25 43.71 -25.71
N GLY A 297 63.35 44.71 -24.83
CA GLY A 297 64.53 45.61 -24.75
C GLY A 297 65.82 44.95 -24.27
N GLU A 298 65.77 43.66 -23.89
CA GLU A 298 66.93 42.82 -23.56
C GLU A 298 67.22 41.81 -24.68
N ASN A 299 66.58 41.95 -25.85
CA ASN A 299 66.67 41.05 -27.00
C ASN A 299 66.19 39.61 -26.74
N ARG A 300 65.26 39.42 -25.79
CA ARG A 300 64.62 38.10 -25.57
C ARG A 300 63.36 37.95 -26.43
N PRO A 301 63.12 36.78 -27.04
CA PRO A 301 62.01 36.59 -27.97
C PRO A 301 60.63 36.66 -27.29
N LEU A 302 59.71 37.44 -27.86
CA LEU A 302 58.33 37.60 -27.37
C LEU A 302 57.30 36.89 -28.26
N LYS A 303 57.65 36.54 -29.50
CA LYS A 303 56.73 35.91 -30.46
C LYS A 303 57.49 35.06 -31.46
N GLY A 304 56.96 33.88 -31.79
CA GLY A 304 57.52 33.03 -32.83
C GLY A 304 56.50 32.15 -33.54
N GLU A 305 57.02 31.41 -34.53
CA GLU A 305 56.30 30.42 -35.32
C GLU A 305 57.18 29.16 -35.45
N THR A 306 56.62 27.99 -35.13
CA THR A 306 57.32 26.69 -35.26
C THR A 306 57.44 26.27 -36.72
N PRO A 307 58.25 25.24 -37.05
CA PRO A 307 58.34 24.71 -38.42
C PRO A 307 57.01 24.17 -38.95
N GLU A 308 56.12 23.69 -38.08
CA GLU A 308 54.77 23.24 -38.45
C GLU A 308 53.77 24.40 -38.70
N GLY A 309 54.18 25.65 -38.42
CA GLY A 309 53.35 26.85 -38.60
C GLY A 309 52.58 27.29 -37.36
N ASP A 310 52.83 26.67 -36.20
CA ASP A 310 52.17 27.03 -34.95
C ASP A 310 52.73 28.33 -34.39
N ARG A 311 51.86 29.30 -34.17
CA ARG A 311 52.24 30.61 -33.64
C ARG A 311 52.12 30.62 -32.13
N PHE A 312 53.16 31.15 -31.49
CA PHE A 312 53.21 31.31 -30.05
C PHE A 312 53.71 32.69 -29.64
N THR A 313 53.38 33.05 -28.41
CA THR A 313 53.89 34.22 -27.70
C THR A 313 54.68 33.76 -26.48
N MET A 314 55.65 34.56 -26.07
CA MET A 314 56.50 34.30 -24.92
C MET A 314 56.43 35.49 -23.97
N SER A 315 56.45 35.19 -22.68
CA SER A 315 56.58 36.17 -21.61
C SER A 315 57.62 35.69 -20.62
N TYR A 316 58.31 36.63 -19.96
CA TYR A 316 59.37 36.34 -19.02
C TYR A 316 59.02 36.91 -17.65
N ASP A 317 59.35 36.17 -16.59
CA ASP A 317 59.24 36.66 -15.23
C ASP A 317 60.55 37.30 -14.73
N ALA A 318 60.52 37.90 -13.53
CA ALA A 318 61.68 38.57 -12.94
C ALA A 318 62.81 37.61 -12.53
N ALA A 319 62.57 36.29 -12.55
CA ALA A 319 63.56 35.25 -12.28
C ALA A 319 64.07 34.58 -13.57
N SER A 320 63.77 35.15 -14.74
CA SER A 320 64.11 34.61 -16.07
C SER A 320 63.41 33.30 -16.43
N GLY A 321 62.34 32.93 -15.73
CA GLY A 321 61.40 31.90 -16.20
C GLY A 321 60.65 32.40 -17.42
N SER A 322 60.25 31.49 -18.31
CA SER A 322 59.54 31.82 -19.55
C SER A 322 58.21 31.08 -19.65
N THR A 323 57.19 31.73 -20.18
CA THR A 323 55.90 31.10 -20.49
C THR A 323 55.63 31.26 -21.97
N MET A 324 55.60 30.13 -22.69
CA MET A 324 55.22 30.02 -24.09
C MET A 324 53.72 29.73 -24.19
N SER A 325 52.98 30.52 -24.95
CA SER A 325 51.52 30.40 -25.10
C SER A 325 51.12 30.35 -26.57
N TYR A 326 50.29 29.37 -26.93
CA TYR A 326 49.81 29.12 -28.29
C TYR A 326 48.39 29.65 -28.51
N GLY A 327 48.00 29.81 -29.78
CA GLY A 327 46.68 30.36 -30.14
C GLY A 327 45.48 29.47 -29.77
N ASP A 328 45.69 28.18 -29.53
CA ASP A 328 44.67 27.22 -29.08
C ASP A 328 44.42 27.25 -27.56
N GLY A 329 45.13 28.12 -26.83
CA GLY A 329 45.05 28.23 -25.38
C GLY A 329 46.00 27.31 -24.61
N SER A 330 46.77 26.46 -25.30
CA SER A 330 47.84 25.69 -24.67
C SER A 330 49.03 26.59 -24.29
N SER A 331 49.74 26.22 -23.23
CA SER A 331 50.90 26.96 -22.76
C SER A 331 51.89 26.09 -22.01
N VAL A 332 53.17 26.41 -22.09
CA VAL A 332 54.25 25.76 -21.33
C VAL A 332 55.04 26.81 -20.56
N GLY A 333 55.15 26.63 -19.25
CA GLY A 333 56.01 27.42 -18.38
C GLY A 333 57.31 26.68 -18.08
N LEU A 334 58.43 27.36 -18.27
CA LEU A 334 59.79 26.89 -18.07
C LEU A 334 60.47 27.75 -16.99
N ASP A 335 61.30 27.14 -16.14
CA ASP A 335 62.20 27.89 -15.27
C ASP A 335 63.43 28.42 -16.04
N ALA A 336 64.32 29.13 -15.35
CA ALA A 336 65.53 29.70 -15.94
C ALA A 336 66.51 28.65 -16.50
N ASP A 337 66.44 27.39 -16.03
CA ASP A 337 67.25 26.27 -16.52
C ASP A 337 66.58 25.53 -17.69
N GLY A 338 65.38 25.97 -18.11
CA GLY A 338 64.62 25.36 -19.20
C GLY A 338 63.82 24.11 -18.78
N LYS A 339 63.62 23.87 -17.48
CA LYS A 339 62.80 22.76 -16.99
C LYS A 339 61.32 23.15 -16.97
N VAL A 340 60.44 22.23 -17.37
CA VAL A 340 58.99 22.42 -17.33
C VAL A 340 58.50 22.52 -15.88
N ILE A 341 57.85 23.64 -15.57
CA ILE A 341 57.24 23.92 -14.25
C ILE A 341 55.73 24.04 -14.32
N SER A 342 55.17 24.29 -15.51
CA SER A 342 53.71 24.25 -15.74
C SER A 342 53.41 23.92 -17.20
N GLN A 343 52.29 23.24 -17.43
CA GLN A 343 51.78 23.00 -18.79
C GLN A 343 50.25 23.09 -18.77
N ARG A 344 49.68 23.71 -19.79
CA ARG A 344 48.24 23.72 -20.05
C ARG A 344 48.01 23.18 -21.45
N LEU A 345 47.10 22.22 -21.57
CA LEU A 345 46.63 21.68 -22.83
C LEU A 345 45.48 22.53 -23.38
N ALA A 346 45.19 22.38 -24.67
CA ALA A 346 44.13 23.13 -25.35
C ALA A 346 42.72 22.84 -24.81
N ASP A 347 42.50 21.66 -24.23
CA ASP A 347 41.23 21.28 -23.58
C ASP A 347 41.01 22.01 -22.22
N GLY A 348 42.04 22.67 -21.68
CA GLY A 348 42.01 23.35 -20.40
C GLY A 348 42.69 22.58 -19.26
N THR A 349 43.09 21.33 -19.48
CA THR A 349 43.83 20.50 -18.52
C THR A 349 45.16 21.18 -18.19
N ALA A 350 45.48 21.31 -16.90
CA ALA A 350 46.65 22.03 -16.43
C ALA A 350 47.52 21.14 -15.52
N PHE A 351 48.75 20.86 -15.92
CA PHE A 351 49.75 20.18 -15.11
C PHE A 351 50.58 21.18 -14.30
N THR A 352 50.75 20.89 -13.01
CA THR A 352 51.32 21.82 -12.02
C THR A 352 52.60 21.32 -11.35
N SER A 353 53.04 20.10 -11.65
CA SER A 353 54.32 19.56 -11.18
C SER A 353 54.81 18.46 -12.10
N PHE A 354 56.13 18.30 -12.19
CA PHE A 354 56.77 17.34 -13.10
C PHE A 354 57.90 16.59 -12.38
N ASP A 355 58.23 15.39 -12.86
CA ASP A 355 59.37 14.61 -12.36
C ASP A 355 60.72 15.12 -12.92
N GLY A 356 61.79 14.35 -12.73
CA GLY A 356 63.13 14.69 -13.24
C GLY A 356 63.24 14.63 -14.77
N ASP A 357 62.35 13.87 -15.42
CA ASP A 357 62.32 13.65 -16.87
C ASP A 357 61.30 14.57 -17.57
N GLY A 358 60.64 15.47 -16.81
CA GLY A 358 59.64 16.39 -17.35
C GLY A 358 58.25 15.76 -17.55
N ARG A 359 57.96 14.61 -16.94
CA ARG A 359 56.63 13.98 -17.01
C ARG A 359 55.71 14.54 -15.92
N PRO A 360 54.42 14.81 -16.20
CA PRO A 360 53.52 15.43 -15.24
C PRO A 360 53.19 14.50 -14.06
N LEU A 361 53.21 15.03 -12.84
CA LEU A 361 52.90 14.31 -11.60
C LEU A 361 51.59 14.76 -10.95
N THR A 362 51.17 16.01 -11.17
CA THR A 362 49.92 16.55 -10.64
C THR A 362 49.31 17.52 -11.62
N GLY A 363 47.99 17.66 -11.58
CA GLY A 363 47.31 18.62 -12.43
C GLY A 363 45.86 18.85 -12.05
N ARG A 364 45.16 19.55 -12.94
CA ARG A 364 43.74 19.80 -12.87
C ARG A 364 43.06 19.57 -14.20
N THR A 365 41.87 19.00 -14.16
CA THR A 365 40.99 18.90 -15.34
C THR A 365 40.48 20.30 -15.73
N PRO A 366 39.86 20.44 -16.92
CA PRO A 366 39.22 21.69 -17.32
C PRO A 366 38.15 22.18 -16.34
N GLU A 367 37.47 21.26 -15.65
CA GLU A 367 36.45 21.52 -14.61
C GLU A 367 37.07 21.89 -13.25
N GLY A 368 38.40 21.82 -13.13
CA GLY A 368 39.16 22.23 -11.95
C GLY A 368 39.39 21.14 -10.91
N GLU A 369 38.97 19.89 -11.20
CA GLU A 369 39.24 18.73 -10.36
C GLU A 369 40.73 18.43 -10.32
N ARG A 370 41.29 18.12 -9.14
CA ARG A 370 42.71 17.82 -8.99
C ARG A 370 42.97 16.33 -9.19
N PHE A 371 44.05 16.01 -9.87
CA PHE A 371 44.53 14.65 -10.01
C PHE A 371 46.05 14.54 -9.77
N THR A 372 46.49 13.32 -9.47
CA THR A 372 47.90 12.93 -9.40
C THR A 372 48.19 11.86 -10.43
N ILE A 373 49.41 11.83 -10.97
CA ILE A 373 49.87 10.81 -11.89
C ILE A 373 51.08 10.12 -11.27
N SER A 374 51.08 8.79 -11.32
CA SER A 374 52.24 7.95 -11.00
C SER A 374 52.63 7.14 -12.22
N TYR A 375 53.93 6.86 -12.36
CA TYR A 375 54.48 6.09 -13.47
C TYR A 375 55.11 4.81 -12.95
N ASP A 376 54.88 3.70 -13.65
CA ASP A 376 55.58 2.45 -13.38
C ASP A 376 56.91 2.37 -14.15
N ALA A 377 57.71 1.33 -13.84
CA ALA A 377 59.00 1.12 -14.49
C ALA A 377 58.90 0.72 -15.98
N GLY A 378 57.72 0.29 -16.43
CA GLY A 378 57.43 -0.09 -17.82
C GLY A 378 56.93 1.08 -18.67
N GLY A 379 56.69 2.25 -18.09
CA GLY A 379 56.16 3.43 -18.77
C GLY A 379 54.64 3.56 -18.71
N GLY A 380 53.94 2.64 -18.04
CA GLY A 380 52.52 2.78 -17.72
C GLY A 380 52.29 3.92 -16.72
N SER A 381 51.09 4.46 -16.70
CA SER A 381 50.73 5.56 -15.80
C SER A 381 49.41 5.32 -15.09
N THR A 382 49.29 5.78 -13.85
CA THR A 382 48.05 5.76 -13.10
C THR A 382 47.68 7.18 -12.71
N MET A 383 46.56 7.66 -13.24
CA MET A 383 45.94 8.92 -12.91
C MET A 383 44.92 8.69 -11.79
N SER A 384 45.02 9.43 -10.70
CA SER A 384 44.15 9.29 -9.52
C SER A 384 43.52 10.61 -9.14
N TYR A 385 42.24 10.59 -8.81
CA TYR A 385 41.43 11.76 -8.48
C TYR A 385 41.12 11.81 -6.98
N ALA A 386 40.65 12.96 -6.51
CA ALA A 386 40.39 13.18 -5.09
C ALA A 386 39.16 12.41 -4.55
N ASP A 387 38.23 12.04 -5.44
CA ASP A 387 37.04 11.24 -5.13
C ASP A 387 37.33 9.72 -4.98
N GLY A 388 38.58 9.31 -5.22
CA GLY A 388 39.01 7.92 -5.17
C GLY A 388 38.97 7.21 -6.53
N SER A 389 38.45 7.86 -7.58
CA SER A 389 38.49 7.32 -8.93
C SER A 389 39.93 7.31 -9.48
N SER A 390 40.20 6.40 -10.42
CA SER A 390 41.51 6.30 -11.08
C SER A 390 41.42 5.67 -12.46
N VAL A 391 42.39 6.01 -13.32
CA VAL A 391 42.55 5.43 -14.65
C VAL A 391 43.99 4.97 -14.80
N VAL A 392 44.18 3.73 -15.22
CA VAL A 392 45.49 3.13 -15.48
C VAL A 392 45.67 3.00 -16.98
N PHE A 393 46.74 3.59 -17.48
CA PHE A 393 47.19 3.54 -18.85
C PHE A 393 48.41 2.64 -18.97
N ASP A 394 48.50 1.87 -20.05
CA ASP A 394 49.75 1.20 -20.39
C ASP A 394 50.78 2.16 -21.01
N ALA A 395 51.94 1.63 -21.41
CA ALA A 395 53.00 2.41 -22.02
C ALA A 395 52.65 2.98 -23.41
N ALA A 396 51.61 2.47 -24.08
CA ALA A 396 51.09 2.99 -25.34
C ALA A 396 50.02 4.08 -25.14
N GLY A 397 49.56 4.28 -23.90
CA GLY A 397 48.49 5.21 -23.56
C GLY A 397 47.09 4.61 -23.65
N GLU A 398 46.96 3.29 -23.78
CA GLU A 398 45.67 2.60 -23.79
C GLU A 398 45.16 2.36 -22.36
N VAL A 399 43.85 2.51 -22.15
CA VAL A 399 43.24 2.28 -20.84
C VAL A 399 43.21 0.77 -20.54
N THR A 400 43.83 0.37 -19.43
CA THR A 400 43.86 -1.04 -18.99
C THR A 400 43.00 -1.29 -17.75
N ARG A 401 42.72 -0.24 -16.98
CA ARG A 401 41.84 -0.31 -15.81
C ARG A 401 41.26 1.06 -15.51
N GLN A 402 39.99 1.12 -15.14
CA GLN A 402 39.35 2.32 -14.62
C GLN A 402 38.61 1.96 -13.35
N THR A 403 38.73 2.79 -12.32
CA THR A 403 37.98 2.67 -11.07
C THR A 403 37.17 3.95 -10.90
N LEU A 404 35.86 3.81 -10.74
CA LEU A 404 34.94 4.91 -10.48
C LEU A 404 34.89 5.24 -8.98
N ALA A 405 34.34 6.39 -8.64
CA ALA A 405 34.22 6.86 -7.26
C ALA A 405 33.36 5.96 -6.37
N ASP A 406 32.38 5.25 -6.95
CA ASP A 406 31.52 4.30 -6.25
C ASP A 406 32.22 2.97 -5.91
N GLY A 407 33.42 2.73 -6.48
CA GLY A 407 34.18 1.49 -6.34
C GLY A 407 34.03 0.53 -7.51
N THR A 408 33.21 0.84 -8.52
CA THR A 408 33.10 0.05 -9.74
C THR A 408 34.43 0.05 -10.49
N VAL A 409 34.89 -1.13 -10.92
CA VAL A 409 36.15 -1.29 -11.64
C VAL A 409 35.92 -1.87 -13.02
N PHE A 410 36.26 -1.13 -14.06
CA PHE A 410 36.37 -1.65 -15.42
C PHE A 410 37.76 -2.26 -15.68
N THR A 411 37.79 -3.44 -16.29
CA THR A 411 38.99 -4.28 -16.46
C THR A 411 39.30 -4.62 -17.91
N SER A 412 38.42 -4.32 -18.86
CA SER A 412 38.68 -4.47 -20.29
C SER A 412 37.95 -3.38 -21.07
N PHE A 413 38.52 -3.01 -22.21
CA PHE A 413 38.07 -1.89 -23.04
C PHE A 413 38.13 -2.28 -24.52
N ASP A 414 37.33 -1.61 -25.35
CA ASP A 414 37.43 -1.71 -26.80
C ASP A 414 38.49 -0.74 -27.37
N GLY A 415 38.66 -0.74 -28.70
CA GLY A 415 39.64 0.11 -29.38
C GLY A 415 39.35 1.62 -29.31
N GLU A 416 38.18 2.02 -28.82
CA GLU A 416 37.80 3.41 -28.57
C GLU A 416 37.93 3.78 -27.08
N GLY A 417 38.38 2.84 -26.24
CA GLY A 417 38.52 3.03 -24.79
C GLY A 417 37.21 2.89 -24.02
N ARG A 418 36.15 2.33 -24.61
CA ARG A 418 34.87 2.08 -23.90
C ARG A 418 34.95 0.77 -23.11
N PRO A 419 34.43 0.71 -21.87
CA PRO A 419 34.56 -0.47 -21.04
C PRO A 419 33.72 -1.65 -21.56
N LEU A 420 34.28 -2.86 -21.55
CA LEU A 420 33.65 -4.11 -22.00
C LEU A 420 33.37 -5.09 -20.85
N SER A 421 34.06 -4.95 -19.72
CA SER A 421 33.81 -5.76 -18.53
C SER A 421 34.34 -5.09 -17.27
N GLY A 422 33.82 -5.50 -16.13
CA GLY A 422 34.25 -4.99 -14.84
C GLY A 422 33.71 -5.79 -13.66
N VAL A 423 33.87 -5.22 -12.48
CA VAL A 423 33.29 -5.68 -11.21
C VAL A 423 32.62 -4.50 -10.51
N THR A 424 31.46 -4.75 -9.92
CA THR A 424 30.74 -3.76 -9.09
C THR A 424 31.51 -3.50 -7.77
N PRO A 425 31.12 -2.49 -6.98
CA PRO A 425 31.70 -2.27 -5.65
C PRO A 425 31.55 -3.47 -4.71
N GLU A 426 30.50 -4.27 -4.88
CA GLU A 426 30.23 -5.51 -4.13
C GLU A 426 31.08 -6.70 -4.60
N GLY A 427 31.76 -6.56 -5.75
CA GLY A 427 32.63 -7.58 -6.34
C GLY A 427 31.95 -8.46 -7.39
N ASP A 428 30.72 -8.14 -7.81
CA ASP A 428 30.00 -8.91 -8.82
C ASP A 428 30.54 -8.58 -10.22
N PRO A 429 31.03 -9.58 -10.98
CA PRO A 429 31.54 -9.33 -12.31
C PRO A 429 30.40 -9.07 -13.30
N PHE A 430 30.67 -8.26 -14.32
CA PHE A 430 29.73 -7.98 -15.40
C PHE A 430 30.44 -7.79 -16.74
N THR A 431 29.70 -7.92 -17.83
CA THR A 431 30.11 -7.55 -19.18
C THR A 431 29.25 -6.44 -19.74
N ILE A 432 29.79 -5.65 -20.67
CA ILE A 432 29.08 -4.59 -21.37
C ILE A 432 29.18 -4.86 -22.87
N SER A 433 28.05 -4.79 -23.56
CA SER A 433 27.99 -4.68 -25.02
C SER A 433 27.41 -3.34 -25.43
N TYR A 434 27.77 -2.87 -26.62
CA TYR A 434 27.27 -1.61 -27.20
C TYR A 434 26.52 -1.89 -28.49
N ASP A 435 25.45 -1.14 -28.74
CA ASP A 435 24.74 -1.15 -30.01
C ASP A 435 25.22 -0.01 -30.94
N ASP A 436 24.86 -0.10 -32.22
CA ASP A 436 25.21 0.91 -33.24
C ASP A 436 24.60 2.31 -32.95
N GLY A 437 23.58 2.37 -32.09
CA GLY A 437 22.91 3.59 -31.69
C GLY A 437 23.56 4.29 -30.49
N GLY A 438 24.58 3.70 -29.88
CA GLY A 438 25.25 4.21 -28.68
C GLY A 438 24.63 3.76 -27.36
N GLY A 439 23.60 2.89 -27.39
CA GLY A 439 23.10 2.20 -26.20
C GLY A 439 24.07 1.14 -25.71
N SER A 440 23.94 0.75 -24.45
CA SER A 440 24.77 -0.28 -23.84
C SER A 440 23.95 -1.29 -23.06
N THR A 441 24.41 -2.53 -22.98
CA THR A 441 23.79 -3.59 -22.17
C THR A 441 24.82 -4.15 -21.22
N MET A 442 24.59 -3.95 -19.93
CA MET A 442 25.34 -4.54 -18.83
C MET A 442 24.72 -5.89 -18.46
N THR A 443 25.49 -6.96 -18.43
CA THR A 443 25.02 -8.33 -18.15
C THR A 443 25.83 -8.96 -17.03
N TYR A 444 25.14 -9.66 -16.12
CA TYR A 444 25.73 -10.35 -14.98
C TYR A 444 25.72 -11.88 -15.17
N PRO A 445 26.57 -12.64 -14.48
CA PRO A 445 26.64 -14.10 -14.60
C PRO A 445 25.37 -14.87 -14.18
N ASP A 446 24.53 -14.27 -13.34
CA ASP A 446 23.25 -14.83 -12.91
C ASP A 446 22.15 -14.70 -13.98
N GLY A 447 22.45 -14.02 -15.09
CA GLY A 447 21.51 -13.76 -16.19
C GLY A 447 20.79 -12.43 -16.08
N SER A 448 20.93 -11.69 -14.97
CA SER A 448 20.39 -10.35 -14.83
C SER A 448 21.10 -9.38 -15.79
N SER A 449 20.40 -8.35 -16.23
CA SER A 449 20.95 -7.35 -17.15
C SER A 449 20.27 -5.99 -17.04
N VAL A 450 20.99 -4.94 -17.43
CA VAL A 450 20.49 -3.56 -17.50
C VAL A 450 20.84 -3.00 -18.88
N VAL A 451 19.84 -2.50 -19.59
CA VAL A 451 19.99 -1.87 -20.90
C VAL A 451 19.85 -0.37 -20.74
N PHE A 452 20.90 0.35 -21.14
CA PHE A 452 20.97 1.80 -21.14
C PHE A 452 20.76 2.33 -22.57
N GLY A 453 19.96 3.38 -22.71
CA GLY A 453 19.85 4.15 -23.94
C GLY A 453 21.13 4.95 -24.23
N ALA A 454 21.19 5.56 -25.42
CA ALA A 454 22.33 6.41 -25.81
C ALA A 454 22.52 7.66 -24.93
N ASP A 455 21.49 8.06 -24.18
CA ASP A 455 21.51 9.13 -23.18
C ASP A 455 21.90 8.65 -21.78
N GLY A 456 22.14 7.34 -21.60
CA GLY A 456 22.45 6.72 -20.31
C GLY A 456 21.22 6.39 -19.46
N ALA A 457 20.00 6.64 -19.92
CA ALA A 457 18.79 6.28 -19.18
C ALA A 457 18.55 4.77 -19.22
N VAL A 458 18.05 4.20 -18.12
CA VAL A 458 17.66 2.78 -18.09
C VAL A 458 16.40 2.59 -18.94
N THR A 459 16.50 1.71 -19.94
CA THR A 459 15.39 1.41 -20.87
C THR A 459 14.79 0.03 -20.62
N ARG A 460 15.58 -0.90 -20.07
CA ARG A 460 15.14 -2.24 -19.71
C ARG A 460 16.02 -2.79 -18.60
N GLN A 461 15.44 -3.52 -17.66
CA GLN A 461 16.18 -4.27 -16.63
C GLN A 461 15.59 -5.67 -16.53
N THR A 462 16.43 -6.68 -16.47
CA THR A 462 16.04 -8.08 -16.25
C THR A 462 16.68 -8.54 -14.94
N LEU A 463 15.88 -9.08 -14.03
CA LEU A 463 16.34 -9.66 -12.78
C LEU A 463 16.73 -11.13 -12.97
N ASP A 464 17.43 -11.69 -11.98
CA ASP A 464 17.86 -13.09 -11.95
C ASP A 464 16.68 -14.08 -11.88
N ASP A 465 15.56 -13.67 -11.29
CA ASP A 465 14.32 -14.45 -11.25
C ASP A 465 13.54 -14.48 -12.60
N GLY A 466 13.98 -13.70 -13.59
CA GLY A 466 13.35 -13.57 -14.91
C GLY A 466 12.38 -12.39 -15.04
N THR A 467 12.10 -11.63 -13.96
CA THR A 467 11.28 -10.42 -14.01
C THR A 467 11.94 -9.37 -14.88
N VAL A 468 11.16 -8.74 -15.76
CA VAL A 468 11.65 -7.69 -16.67
C VAL A 468 10.95 -6.37 -16.37
N PHE A 469 11.70 -5.32 -16.05
CA PHE A 469 11.21 -3.95 -16.07
C PHE A 469 11.39 -3.34 -17.46
N THR A 470 10.31 -2.75 -17.98
CA THR A 470 10.21 -2.27 -19.38
C THR A 470 10.02 -0.77 -19.50
N ALA A 471 9.75 -0.07 -18.39
CA ALA A 471 9.64 1.38 -18.35
C ALA A 471 10.07 1.92 -16.99
N PHE A 472 10.64 3.12 -16.99
CA PHE A 472 11.20 3.79 -15.82
C PHE A 472 10.72 5.26 -15.76
N ASP A 473 10.66 5.83 -14.56
CA ASP A 473 10.42 7.27 -14.38
C ASP A 473 11.72 8.09 -14.50
N ASP A 474 11.61 9.42 -14.38
CA ASP A 474 12.75 10.35 -14.50
C ASP A 474 13.84 10.12 -13.44
N ASP A 475 13.52 9.44 -12.33
CA ASP A 475 14.47 9.06 -11.28
C ASP A 475 15.11 7.67 -11.55
N GLY A 476 14.76 7.02 -12.66
CA GLY A 476 15.23 5.68 -13.01
C GLY A 476 14.54 4.55 -12.24
N ARG A 477 13.37 4.80 -11.62
CA ARG A 477 12.61 3.75 -10.91
C ARG A 477 11.65 3.05 -11.85
N PRO A 478 11.49 1.72 -11.76
CA PRO A 478 10.64 0.98 -12.68
C PRO A 478 9.16 1.32 -12.46
N VAL A 479 8.43 1.62 -13.53
CA VAL A 479 6.98 1.93 -13.52
C VAL A 479 6.13 0.90 -14.27
N ALA A 480 6.75 0.04 -15.06
CA ALA A 480 6.11 -1.10 -15.71
C ALA A 480 7.08 -2.25 -15.92
N GLY A 481 6.54 -3.47 -16.00
CA GLY A 481 7.31 -4.67 -16.23
C GLY A 481 6.44 -5.88 -16.54
N GLU A 482 7.10 -7.02 -16.66
CA GLU A 482 6.55 -8.35 -16.95
C GLU A 482 7.14 -9.35 -15.94
N THR A 483 6.32 -10.26 -15.42
CA THR A 483 6.80 -11.37 -14.57
C THR A 483 7.56 -12.41 -15.41
N PRO A 484 8.22 -13.39 -14.79
CA PRO A 484 8.87 -14.49 -15.52
C PRO A 484 7.92 -15.31 -16.42
N GLU A 485 6.61 -15.26 -16.14
CA GLU A 485 5.54 -15.87 -16.93
C GLU A 485 4.95 -14.96 -18.02
N ASP A 486 5.60 -13.82 -18.30
CA ASP A 486 5.18 -12.78 -19.25
C ASP A 486 3.89 -12.04 -18.85
N ASP A 487 3.51 -12.05 -17.56
CA ASP A 487 2.34 -11.31 -17.08
C ASP A 487 2.70 -9.82 -16.83
N PRO A 488 2.01 -8.86 -17.46
CA PRO A 488 2.34 -7.45 -17.31
C PRO A 488 1.88 -6.88 -15.97
N PHE A 489 2.71 -6.01 -15.39
CA PHE A 489 2.38 -5.24 -14.19
C PHE A 489 2.81 -3.77 -14.33
N THR A 490 2.22 -2.94 -13.47
CA THR A 490 2.58 -1.53 -13.32
C THR A 490 2.97 -1.22 -11.89
N VAL A 491 3.87 -0.27 -11.70
CA VAL A 491 4.31 0.20 -10.39
C VAL A 491 4.03 1.70 -10.30
N ALA A 492 3.29 2.10 -9.27
CA ALA A 492 3.05 3.49 -8.93
C ALA A 492 3.74 3.85 -7.62
N TYR A 493 4.39 5.01 -7.57
CA TYR A 493 5.06 5.52 -6.38
C TYR A 493 4.29 6.70 -5.79
N ASP A 494 4.15 6.74 -4.48
CA ASP A 494 3.56 7.85 -3.73
C ASP A 494 4.31 8.08 -2.39
N GLU A 495 3.97 9.13 -1.65
CA GLU A 495 4.62 9.46 -0.36
C GLU A 495 4.53 8.32 0.67
N ARG A 496 3.61 7.38 0.50
CA ARG A 496 3.40 6.25 1.42
C ARG A 496 4.10 4.97 0.95
N GLY A 497 4.78 4.98 -0.20
CA GLY A 497 5.54 3.84 -0.73
C GLY A 497 5.19 3.52 -2.18
N SER A 498 5.21 2.23 -2.55
CA SER A 498 4.94 1.78 -3.92
C SER A 498 3.72 0.86 -3.99
N ARG A 499 3.07 0.81 -5.15
CA ARG A 499 2.00 -0.13 -5.44
C ARG A 499 2.25 -0.82 -6.76
N THR A 500 2.42 -2.13 -6.72
CA THR A 500 2.46 -2.99 -7.91
C THR A 500 1.05 -3.49 -8.21
N SER A 501 0.60 -3.35 -9.45
CA SER A 501 -0.72 -3.82 -9.89
C SER A 501 -0.59 -4.69 -11.13
N TYR A 502 -1.27 -5.84 -11.12
CA TYR A 502 -1.22 -6.86 -12.16
C TYR A 502 -2.50 -6.82 -13.02
N ALA A 503 -2.44 -7.42 -14.22
CA ALA A 503 -3.55 -7.43 -15.16
C ALA A 503 -4.79 -8.20 -14.68
N ASP A 504 -4.62 -9.19 -13.80
CA ASP A 504 -5.70 -9.96 -13.17
C ASP A 504 -6.47 -9.19 -12.08
N GLY A 505 -6.06 -7.94 -11.80
CA GLY A 505 -6.65 -7.07 -10.79
C GLY A 505 -6.08 -7.25 -9.39
N SER A 506 -5.12 -8.16 -9.21
CA SER A 506 -4.33 -8.28 -7.98
C SER A 506 -3.37 -7.09 -7.85
N SER A 507 -3.02 -6.74 -6.62
CA SER A 507 -2.05 -5.68 -6.36
C SER A 507 -1.40 -5.83 -5.00
N VAL A 508 -0.13 -5.43 -4.90
CA VAL A 508 0.63 -5.38 -3.64
C VAL A 508 1.04 -3.94 -3.38
N ARG A 509 0.91 -3.49 -2.14
CA ARG A 509 1.37 -2.17 -1.69
C ARG A 509 2.47 -2.34 -0.66
N PHE A 510 3.54 -1.62 -0.88
CA PHE A 510 4.70 -1.55 0.00
C PHE A 510 4.74 -0.18 0.67
N ASP A 511 5.24 -0.11 1.90
CA ASP A 511 5.62 1.15 2.52
C ASP A 511 6.97 1.68 2.00
N ALA A 512 7.40 2.84 2.50
CA ALA A 512 8.68 3.44 2.13
C ALA A 512 9.92 2.59 2.51
N ASN A 513 9.77 1.59 3.38
CA ASN A 513 10.84 0.65 3.75
C ASN A 513 10.78 -0.65 2.95
N GLY A 514 9.86 -0.78 1.99
CA GLY A 514 9.66 -2.00 1.21
C GLY A 514 8.88 -3.10 1.94
N THR A 515 8.19 -2.79 3.05
CA THR A 515 7.37 -3.77 3.78
C THR A 515 5.97 -3.83 3.20
N VAL A 516 5.41 -5.04 3.03
CA VAL A 516 4.04 -5.23 2.54
C VAL A 516 3.03 -4.67 3.56
N VAL A 517 2.21 -3.72 3.13
CA VAL A 517 1.15 -3.11 3.96
C VAL A 517 -0.25 -3.53 3.53
N SER A 518 -0.46 -3.87 2.26
CA SER A 518 -1.72 -4.43 1.77
C SER A 518 -1.48 -5.29 0.53
N GLN A 519 -2.21 -6.39 0.42
CA GLN A 519 -2.23 -7.23 -0.78
C GLN A 519 -3.68 -7.52 -1.15
N ARG A 520 -4.01 -7.38 -2.43
CA ARG A 520 -5.29 -7.77 -2.99
C ARG A 520 -5.04 -8.88 -4.00
N LEU A 521 -5.75 -10.00 -3.86
CA LEU A 521 -5.73 -11.09 -4.83
C LEU A 521 -6.74 -10.85 -5.96
N ALA A 522 -6.63 -11.63 -7.03
CA ALA A 522 -7.50 -11.54 -8.20
C ALA A 522 -8.99 -11.84 -7.88
N ASP A 523 -9.24 -12.72 -6.91
CA ASP A 523 -10.59 -13.06 -6.44
C ASP A 523 -11.26 -11.90 -5.67
N GLY A 524 -10.50 -10.88 -5.28
CA GLY A 524 -10.96 -9.73 -4.49
C GLY A 524 -10.60 -9.80 -3.01
N THR A 525 -10.01 -10.90 -2.52
CA THR A 525 -9.53 -11.05 -1.15
C THR A 525 -8.47 -9.99 -0.85
N GLU A 526 -8.61 -9.29 0.26
CA GLU A 526 -7.70 -8.22 0.68
C GLU A 526 -7.03 -8.54 2.02
N PHE A 527 -5.71 -8.70 2.02
CA PHE A 527 -4.88 -8.79 3.21
C PHE A 527 -4.40 -7.40 3.63
N THR A 528 -4.54 -7.09 4.92
CA THR A 528 -4.32 -5.74 5.47
C THR A 528 -3.30 -5.69 6.61
N ARG A 529 -2.81 -6.85 7.05
CA ARG A 529 -1.81 -6.96 8.11
C ARG A 529 -0.90 -8.13 7.82
N PHE A 530 0.38 -7.97 8.07
CA PHE A 530 1.41 -8.97 7.80
C PHE A 530 2.34 -9.12 9.01
N ASP A 531 3.04 -10.25 9.09
CA ASP A 531 4.13 -10.44 10.05
C ASP A 531 5.47 -9.90 9.50
N ALA A 532 6.54 -10.04 10.29
CA ALA A 532 7.87 -9.56 9.91
C ALA A 532 8.47 -10.30 8.69
N GLN A 533 7.90 -11.44 8.29
CA GLN A 533 8.27 -12.20 7.10
C GLN A 533 7.35 -11.90 5.91
N GLY A 534 6.41 -10.96 6.04
CA GLY A 534 5.45 -10.61 4.99
C GLY A 534 4.31 -11.62 4.82
N ARG A 535 4.07 -12.52 5.78
CA ARG A 535 2.94 -13.46 5.72
C ARG A 535 1.66 -12.79 6.23
N PRO A 536 0.51 -12.99 5.57
CA PRO A 536 -0.73 -12.31 5.93
C PRO A 536 -1.28 -12.77 7.29
N LEU A 537 -1.64 -11.82 8.15
CA LEU A 537 -2.17 -12.06 9.49
C LEU A 537 -3.65 -11.66 9.65
N ALA A 538 -4.19 -10.88 8.72
CA ALA A 538 -5.60 -10.50 8.71
C ALA A 538 -6.01 -9.99 7.32
N GLY A 539 -7.30 -10.12 7.02
CA GLY A 539 -7.85 -9.66 5.77
C GLY A 539 -9.37 -9.70 5.71
N THR A 540 -9.89 -9.49 4.51
CA THR A 540 -11.31 -9.53 4.18
C THR A 540 -11.50 -10.32 2.90
N THR A 541 -12.48 -11.24 2.87
CA THR A 541 -12.86 -11.99 1.67
C THR A 541 -13.57 -11.07 0.66
N PRO A 542 -13.78 -11.51 -0.60
CA PRO A 542 -14.53 -10.74 -1.60
C PRO A 542 -15.95 -10.39 -1.15
N GLU A 543 -16.57 -11.24 -0.32
CA GLU A 543 -17.92 -11.05 0.24
C GLU A 543 -17.94 -10.09 1.45
N GLY A 544 -16.79 -9.57 1.87
CA GLY A 544 -16.67 -8.64 2.99
C GLY A 544 -16.47 -9.31 4.36
N GLN A 545 -16.28 -10.62 4.41
CA GLN A 545 -16.06 -11.35 5.66
C GLN A 545 -14.63 -11.15 6.16
N ARG A 546 -14.47 -10.65 7.39
CA ARG A 546 -13.14 -10.48 7.99
C ARG A 546 -12.60 -11.80 8.51
N PHE A 547 -11.29 -11.97 8.40
CA PHE A 547 -10.57 -13.11 8.96
C PHE A 547 -9.24 -12.69 9.58
N ALA A 548 -8.74 -13.53 10.48
CA ALA A 548 -7.40 -13.47 11.03
C ALA A 548 -6.65 -14.76 10.71
N VAL A 549 -5.34 -14.67 10.54
CA VAL A 549 -4.48 -15.83 10.28
C VAL A 549 -3.40 -15.89 11.35
N SER A 550 -3.19 -17.09 11.90
CA SER A 550 -2.06 -17.39 12.77
C SER A 550 -1.20 -18.49 12.15
N TYR A 551 0.11 -18.42 12.35
CA TYR A 551 1.06 -19.41 11.84
C TYR A 551 1.74 -20.15 12.98
N ASP A 552 2.06 -21.42 12.77
CA ASP A 552 2.94 -22.20 13.63
C ASP A 552 4.42 -22.11 13.15
N ASP A 553 5.33 -22.61 13.99
CA ASP A 553 6.78 -22.60 13.70
C ASP A 553 7.18 -23.47 12.49
N ARG A 554 6.29 -24.36 12.03
CA ARG A 554 6.52 -25.22 10.86
C ARG A 554 5.91 -24.65 9.59
N GLY A 555 5.23 -23.51 9.65
CA GLY A 555 4.56 -22.86 8.52
C GLY A 555 3.11 -23.30 8.30
N GLY A 556 2.56 -24.15 9.17
CA GLY A 556 1.12 -24.40 9.21
C GLY A 556 0.37 -23.11 9.60
N SER A 557 -0.87 -22.99 9.16
CA SER A 557 -1.68 -21.79 9.42
C SER A 557 -3.10 -22.12 9.86
N VAL A 558 -3.71 -21.23 10.62
CA VAL A 558 -5.12 -21.29 10.97
C VAL A 558 -5.76 -19.97 10.58
N MET A 559 -6.70 -20.03 9.65
CA MET A 559 -7.53 -18.91 9.23
C MET A 559 -8.84 -18.95 10.01
N THR A 560 -9.14 -17.92 10.79
CA THR A 560 -10.35 -17.81 11.60
C THR A 560 -11.19 -16.65 11.10
N TYR A 561 -12.45 -16.91 10.79
CA TYR A 561 -13.40 -15.92 10.30
C TYR A 561 -14.19 -15.28 11.44
N ALA A 562 -14.77 -14.11 11.18
CA ALA A 562 -15.53 -13.35 12.18
C ALA A 562 -16.81 -14.05 12.70
N ASP A 563 -17.34 -15.05 11.98
CA ASP A 563 -18.48 -15.86 12.39
C ASP A 563 -18.09 -17.05 13.29
N GLY A 564 -16.79 -17.18 13.60
CA GLY A 564 -16.25 -18.26 14.41
C GLY A 564 -15.84 -19.51 13.62
N SER A 565 -16.14 -19.57 12.32
CA SER A 565 -15.63 -20.64 11.46
C SER A 565 -14.12 -20.53 11.30
N SER A 566 -13.44 -21.64 11.04
CA SER A 566 -12.00 -21.66 10.84
C SER A 566 -11.55 -22.77 9.90
N VAL A 567 -10.40 -22.58 9.27
CA VAL A 567 -9.73 -23.57 8.43
C VAL A 567 -8.27 -23.64 8.85
N SER A 568 -7.78 -24.83 9.15
CA SER A 568 -6.37 -25.08 9.44
C SER A 568 -5.69 -25.71 8.24
N PHE A 569 -4.53 -25.18 7.87
CA PHE A 569 -3.71 -25.64 6.76
C PHE A 569 -2.36 -26.16 7.28
N ALA A 570 -1.89 -27.25 6.70
CA ALA A 570 -0.51 -27.68 6.84
C ALA A 570 0.43 -26.76 6.06
N ALA A 571 1.75 -26.86 6.32
CA ALA A 571 2.76 -26.02 5.68
C ALA A 571 2.81 -26.16 4.13
N ASN A 572 2.30 -27.26 3.58
CA ASN A 572 2.17 -27.49 2.13
C ASN A 572 0.82 -27.02 1.54
N GLY A 573 -0.04 -26.37 2.33
CA GLY A 573 -1.35 -25.88 1.92
C GLY A 573 -2.50 -26.90 1.99
N ALA A 574 -2.24 -28.15 2.41
CA ALA A 574 -3.31 -29.14 2.59
C ALA A 574 -4.20 -28.77 3.79
N VAL A 575 -5.52 -28.92 3.64
CA VAL A 575 -6.46 -28.67 4.75
C VAL A 575 -6.35 -29.79 5.77
N VAL A 576 -6.13 -29.41 7.02
CA VAL A 576 -6.00 -30.32 8.17
C VAL A 576 -7.32 -30.43 8.93
N SER A 577 -7.98 -29.30 9.15
CA SER A 577 -9.31 -29.25 9.78
C SER A 577 -10.09 -28.05 9.27
N GLN A 578 -11.41 -28.15 9.29
CA GLN A 578 -12.33 -27.03 9.04
C GLN A 578 -13.45 -27.08 10.07
N THR A 579 -13.74 -25.95 10.70
CA THR A 579 -14.87 -25.79 11.61
C THR A 579 -15.84 -24.79 11.01
N LEU A 580 -17.10 -25.19 10.83
CA LEU A 580 -18.17 -24.30 10.38
C LEU A 580 -18.74 -23.48 11.54
N ALA A 581 -19.48 -22.42 11.23
CA ALA A 581 -20.08 -21.54 12.24
C ALA A 581 -21.12 -22.24 13.13
N ASP A 582 -21.74 -23.33 12.67
CA ASP A 582 -22.68 -24.14 13.45
C ASP A 582 -21.97 -25.10 14.44
N GLY A 583 -20.64 -25.20 14.39
CA GLY A 583 -19.81 -26.10 15.20
C GLY A 583 -19.46 -27.43 14.53
N THR A 584 -19.94 -27.68 13.31
CA THR A 584 -19.56 -28.87 12.53
C THR A 584 -18.06 -28.83 12.22
N GLU A 585 -17.36 -29.92 12.50
CA GLU A 585 -15.91 -30.02 12.31
C GLU A 585 -15.60 -31.10 11.25
N PHE A 586 -14.90 -30.74 10.19
CA PHE A 586 -14.28 -31.67 9.25
C PHE A 586 -12.83 -31.93 9.66
N THR A 587 -12.45 -33.20 9.77
CA THR A 587 -11.16 -33.64 10.35
C THR A 587 -10.33 -34.49 9.40
N GLY A 588 -10.77 -34.66 8.16
CA GLY A 588 -10.06 -35.42 7.15
C GLY A 588 -10.49 -34.98 5.76
N PHE A 589 -9.54 -34.92 4.83
CA PHE A 589 -9.74 -34.38 3.49
C PHE A 589 -9.00 -35.24 2.46
N ASP A 590 -9.47 -35.22 1.22
CA ASP A 590 -8.77 -35.82 0.08
C ASP A 590 -7.70 -34.87 -0.50
N PRO A 591 -6.90 -35.28 -1.50
CA PRO A 591 -5.86 -34.43 -2.10
C PRO A 591 -6.39 -33.12 -2.73
N GLU A 592 -7.66 -33.08 -3.10
CA GLU A 592 -8.37 -31.89 -3.60
C GLU A 592 -8.99 -31.04 -2.48
N ASN A 593 -8.68 -31.34 -1.21
CA ASN A 593 -9.21 -30.68 -0.01
C ASN A 593 -10.73 -30.80 0.16
N ARG A 594 -11.35 -31.88 -0.35
CA ARG A 594 -12.77 -32.18 -0.10
C ARG A 594 -12.92 -32.98 1.21
N PRO A 595 -13.90 -32.68 2.07
CA PRO A 595 -14.06 -33.38 3.35
C PRO A 595 -14.36 -34.87 3.21
N LEU A 596 -13.63 -35.72 3.94
CA LEU A 596 -13.81 -37.18 4.00
C LEU A 596 -14.39 -37.66 5.34
N ALA A 597 -14.23 -36.88 6.40
CA ALA A 597 -14.71 -37.23 7.73
C ALA A 597 -14.89 -35.99 8.59
N GLY A 598 -15.76 -36.10 9.59
CA GLY A 598 -16.00 -35.01 10.52
C GLY A 598 -16.88 -35.40 11.71
N ARG A 599 -17.33 -34.39 12.44
CA ARG A 599 -18.20 -34.46 13.60
C ARG A 599 -19.25 -33.37 13.53
N THR A 600 -20.49 -33.71 13.85
CA THR A 600 -21.57 -32.73 14.04
C THR A 600 -21.31 -31.90 15.31
N PRO A 601 -22.04 -30.79 15.52
CA PRO A 601 -21.94 -29.99 16.76
C PRO A 601 -22.21 -30.79 18.04
N GLU A 602 -23.05 -31.84 17.95
CA GLU A 602 -23.37 -32.76 19.05
C GLU A 602 -22.30 -33.85 19.26
N GLY A 603 -21.25 -33.84 18.44
CA GLY A 603 -20.13 -34.79 18.49
C GLY A 603 -20.35 -36.10 17.73
N GLN A 604 -21.43 -36.22 16.95
CA GLN A 604 -21.68 -37.41 16.15
C GLN A 604 -20.69 -37.49 14.98
N GLN A 605 -19.92 -38.57 14.90
CA GLN A 605 -18.98 -38.78 13.80
C GLN A 605 -19.69 -39.14 12.50
N PHE A 606 -19.15 -38.62 11.40
CA PHE A 606 -19.57 -39.00 10.06
C PHE A 606 -18.38 -39.19 9.12
N ALA A 607 -18.58 -39.96 8.06
CA ALA A 607 -17.66 -40.14 6.95
C ALA A 607 -18.35 -39.77 5.64
N VAL A 608 -17.61 -39.13 4.74
CA VAL A 608 -18.08 -38.70 3.42
C VAL A 608 -17.29 -39.47 2.37
N SER A 609 -17.99 -39.99 1.37
CA SER A 609 -17.38 -40.58 0.18
C SER A 609 -17.93 -39.93 -1.08
N TYR A 610 -17.07 -39.69 -2.06
CA TYR A 610 -17.44 -39.06 -3.33
C TYR A 610 -17.44 -40.06 -4.48
N ASP A 611 -18.32 -39.86 -5.45
CA ASP A 611 -18.26 -40.52 -6.75
C ASP A 611 -17.46 -39.70 -7.79
N ASP A 612 -17.17 -40.30 -8.95
CA ASP A 612 -16.39 -39.67 -10.03
C ASP A 612 -17.07 -38.42 -10.62
N ARG A 613 -18.37 -38.22 -10.37
CA ARG A 613 -19.13 -37.05 -10.85
C ARG A 613 -19.22 -35.94 -9.80
N GLY A 614 -18.71 -36.17 -8.59
CA GLY A 614 -18.78 -35.23 -7.46
C GLY A 614 -20.00 -35.39 -6.57
N GLY A 615 -20.87 -36.38 -6.81
CA GLY A 615 -21.90 -36.77 -5.85
C GLY A 615 -21.26 -37.31 -4.57
N SER A 616 -21.93 -37.15 -3.43
CA SER A 616 -21.38 -37.58 -2.14
C SER A 616 -22.38 -38.38 -1.31
N VAL A 617 -21.85 -39.28 -0.47
CA VAL A 617 -22.60 -40.02 0.54
C VAL A 617 -21.98 -39.72 1.89
N THR A 618 -22.75 -39.07 2.76
CA THR A 618 -22.40 -38.87 4.17
C THR A 618 -23.01 -40.00 4.98
N ARG A 619 -22.21 -40.79 5.69
CA ARG A 619 -22.66 -41.84 6.62
C ARG A 619 -22.33 -41.43 8.05
N TYR A 620 -23.34 -41.50 8.91
CA TYR A 620 -23.21 -41.24 10.33
C TYR A 620 -22.95 -42.53 11.11
N ALA A 621 -22.40 -42.41 12.31
CA ALA A 621 -22.06 -43.55 13.16
C ALA A 621 -23.28 -44.42 13.59
N ASP A 622 -24.49 -43.87 13.57
CA ASP A 622 -25.74 -44.59 13.84
C ASP A 622 -26.25 -45.42 12.64
N GLY A 623 -25.53 -45.39 11.52
CA GLY A 623 -25.89 -46.07 10.28
C GLY A 623 -26.87 -45.30 9.39
N SER A 624 -27.29 -44.11 9.78
CA SER A 624 -28.00 -43.19 8.89
C SER A 624 -27.05 -42.65 7.82
N SER A 625 -27.60 -42.26 6.67
CA SER A 625 -26.82 -41.69 5.59
C SER A 625 -27.62 -40.73 4.72
N VAL A 626 -26.97 -39.72 4.18
CA VAL A 626 -27.53 -38.81 3.18
C VAL A 626 -26.68 -38.89 1.92
N THR A 627 -27.32 -39.05 0.78
CA THR A 627 -26.71 -39.06 -0.54
C THR A 627 -27.13 -37.80 -1.30
N VAL A 628 -26.16 -37.05 -1.78
CA VAL A 628 -26.35 -35.88 -2.62
C VAL A 628 -25.71 -36.08 -3.99
N ASP A 629 -26.32 -35.54 -5.03
CA ASP A 629 -25.72 -35.50 -6.36
C ASP A 629 -24.65 -34.41 -6.48
N ALA A 630 -24.02 -34.32 -7.66
CA ALA A 630 -22.96 -33.35 -7.94
C ALA A 630 -23.41 -31.87 -7.83
N ASN A 631 -24.71 -31.60 -7.86
CA ASN A 631 -25.27 -30.25 -7.69
C ASN A 631 -25.64 -29.95 -6.23
N GLY A 632 -25.40 -30.89 -5.32
CA GLY A 632 -25.81 -30.78 -3.91
C GLY A 632 -27.28 -31.12 -3.65
N THR A 633 -27.99 -31.71 -4.62
CA THR A 633 -29.40 -32.10 -4.43
C THR A 633 -29.47 -33.43 -3.68
N VAL A 634 -30.31 -33.53 -2.65
CA VAL A 634 -30.53 -34.79 -1.94
C VAL A 634 -31.25 -35.79 -2.85
N VAL A 635 -30.61 -36.93 -3.11
CA VAL A 635 -31.14 -38.02 -3.96
C VAL A 635 -31.37 -39.31 -3.20
N GLY A 636 -30.89 -39.41 -1.96
CA GLY A 636 -31.12 -40.55 -1.10
C GLY A 636 -30.94 -40.21 0.37
N GLN A 637 -31.74 -40.84 1.23
CA GLN A 637 -31.57 -40.76 2.68
C GLN A 637 -31.89 -42.13 3.28
N ARG A 638 -31.09 -42.56 4.24
CA ARG A 638 -31.34 -43.73 5.07
C ARG A 638 -31.37 -43.28 6.52
N LEU A 639 -32.44 -43.60 7.22
CA LEU A 639 -32.55 -43.35 8.67
C LEU A 639 -31.89 -44.47 9.47
N ALA A 640 -31.66 -44.23 10.77
CA ALA A 640 -31.03 -45.19 11.66
C ALA A 640 -31.87 -46.48 11.86
N ASP A 641 -33.20 -46.35 11.82
CA ASP A 641 -34.14 -47.49 11.85
C ASP A 641 -34.06 -48.38 10.60
N GLY A 642 -33.42 -47.90 9.53
CA GLY A 642 -33.26 -48.57 8.24
C GLY A 642 -34.24 -48.13 7.15
N THR A 643 -35.15 -47.21 7.45
CA THR A 643 -36.04 -46.58 6.46
C THR A 643 -35.22 -45.88 5.37
N VAL A 644 -35.58 -46.07 4.11
CA VAL A 644 -34.89 -45.48 2.95
C VAL A 644 -35.82 -44.58 2.15
N PHE A 645 -35.44 -43.31 2.00
CA PHE A 645 -36.09 -42.35 1.10
C PHE A 645 -35.32 -42.21 -0.20
N THR A 646 -36.07 -42.15 -1.30
CA THR A 646 -35.52 -42.11 -2.68
C THR A 646 -36.08 -40.98 -3.52
N ALA A 647 -37.02 -40.20 -3.00
CA ALA A 647 -37.52 -39.01 -3.67
C ALA A 647 -37.74 -37.88 -2.67
N PHE A 648 -37.31 -36.68 -3.09
CA PHE A 648 -37.29 -35.46 -2.29
C PHE A 648 -37.99 -34.34 -3.05
N ASP A 649 -38.52 -33.35 -2.33
CA ASP A 649 -39.08 -32.14 -2.91
C ASP A 649 -37.98 -31.09 -3.19
N GLY A 650 -38.36 -29.91 -3.69
CA GLY A 650 -37.40 -28.83 -3.99
C GLY A 650 -36.71 -28.22 -2.77
N GLU A 651 -37.18 -28.51 -1.56
CA GLU A 651 -36.57 -28.10 -0.29
C GLU A 651 -35.69 -29.24 0.29
N GLY A 652 -35.57 -30.36 -0.40
CA GLY A 652 -34.79 -31.51 0.05
C GLY A 652 -35.50 -32.38 1.10
N ARG A 653 -36.82 -32.20 1.30
CA ARG A 653 -37.59 -33.04 2.23
C ARG A 653 -38.04 -34.33 1.54
N PRO A 654 -37.96 -35.50 2.20
CA PRO A 654 -38.37 -36.75 1.59
C PRO A 654 -39.89 -36.79 1.42
N TRP A 655 -40.39 -37.20 0.25
CA TRP A 655 -41.84 -37.44 0.06
C TRP A 655 -42.15 -38.89 -0.32
N LYS A 656 -41.13 -39.72 -0.61
CA LYS A 656 -41.32 -41.13 -0.93
C LYS A 656 -40.18 -42.01 -0.42
N GLY A 657 -40.55 -43.12 0.22
CA GLY A 657 -39.59 -44.08 0.78
C GLY A 657 -40.15 -45.48 1.01
N MET A 658 -39.38 -46.27 1.74
CA MET A 658 -39.68 -47.66 2.10
C MET A 658 -39.14 -47.95 3.51
N THR A 659 -39.96 -48.58 4.36
CA THR A 659 -39.53 -49.04 5.70
C THR A 659 -38.61 -50.27 5.58
N PRO A 660 -37.88 -50.65 6.65
CA PRO A 660 -37.09 -51.88 6.68
C PRO A 660 -37.90 -53.15 6.38
N GLU A 661 -39.19 -53.17 6.72
CA GLU A 661 -40.13 -54.27 6.49
C GLU A 661 -40.68 -54.30 5.05
N GLY A 662 -40.23 -53.39 4.19
CA GLY A 662 -40.63 -53.31 2.78
C GLY A 662 -41.94 -52.57 2.52
N ARG A 663 -42.48 -51.84 3.52
CA ARG A 663 -43.71 -51.06 3.35
C ARG A 663 -43.40 -49.75 2.64
N SER A 664 -44.13 -49.41 1.56
CA SER A 664 -43.96 -48.11 0.90
C SER A 664 -44.53 -46.99 1.77
N ILE A 665 -43.82 -45.87 1.80
CA ILE A 665 -44.20 -44.67 2.53
C ILE A 665 -44.30 -43.50 1.55
N THR A 666 -45.34 -42.68 1.69
CA THR A 666 -45.45 -41.36 1.05
C THR A 666 -45.64 -40.32 2.13
N LEU A 667 -44.89 -39.22 2.07
CA LEU A 667 -45.01 -38.10 3.00
C LEU A 667 -45.62 -36.90 2.29
N THR A 668 -46.56 -36.25 2.97
CA THR A 668 -47.14 -34.98 2.54
C THR A 668 -47.00 -33.96 3.65
N TYR A 669 -46.51 -32.78 3.30
CA TYR A 669 -46.25 -31.67 4.22
C TYR A 669 -47.34 -30.61 4.06
N ASP A 670 -48.04 -30.24 5.15
CA ASP A 670 -49.07 -29.20 5.14
C ASP A 670 -49.03 -28.38 6.44
N GLY A 671 -48.72 -27.08 6.34
CA GLY A 671 -48.87 -26.12 7.43
C GLY A 671 -48.12 -26.45 8.74
N GLY A 672 -46.99 -27.17 8.67
CA GLY A 672 -46.22 -27.62 9.85
C GLY A 672 -46.58 -29.03 10.34
N THR A 673 -47.46 -29.75 9.62
CA THR A 673 -47.76 -31.16 9.87
C THR A 673 -47.17 -32.05 8.81
N VAL A 674 -46.83 -33.28 9.19
CA VAL A 674 -46.33 -34.33 8.30
C VAL A 674 -47.30 -35.49 8.32
N THR A 675 -47.92 -35.78 7.17
CA THR A 675 -48.74 -36.99 7.02
C THR A 675 -47.93 -38.07 6.31
N THR A 676 -47.68 -39.16 7.03
CA THR A 676 -47.04 -40.39 6.58
C THR A 676 -48.11 -41.38 6.15
N ALA A 677 -48.27 -41.61 4.85
CA ALA A 677 -49.18 -42.61 4.31
C ALA A 677 -48.42 -43.90 3.96
N TYR A 678 -48.92 -45.02 4.45
CA TYR A 678 -48.32 -46.33 4.24
C TYR A 678 -49.04 -47.10 3.11
N GLY A 679 -48.31 -47.97 2.42
CA GLY A 679 -48.84 -48.76 1.30
C GLY A 679 -49.96 -49.75 1.65
N ASP A 680 -50.20 -50.01 2.93
CA ASP A 680 -51.30 -50.84 3.44
C ASP A 680 -52.61 -50.04 3.68
N GLY A 681 -52.61 -48.74 3.39
CA GLY A 681 -53.75 -47.85 3.59
C GLY A 681 -53.78 -47.16 4.96
N SER A 682 -52.89 -47.53 5.89
CA SER A 682 -52.75 -46.80 7.14
C SER A 682 -52.04 -45.44 6.95
N SER A 683 -52.27 -44.50 7.85
CA SER A 683 -51.57 -43.21 7.84
C SER A 683 -51.38 -42.63 9.24
N LEU A 684 -50.34 -41.82 9.41
CA LEU A 684 -50.04 -41.08 10.63
C LEU A 684 -49.73 -39.64 10.28
N THR A 685 -50.49 -38.69 10.81
CA THR A 685 -50.22 -37.26 10.78
C THR A 685 -49.60 -36.84 12.10
N THR A 686 -48.42 -36.24 12.04
CA THR A 686 -47.72 -35.64 13.19
C THR A 686 -47.60 -34.14 13.02
N ASP A 687 -47.35 -33.43 14.11
CA ASP A 687 -46.90 -32.04 14.07
C ASP A 687 -45.40 -31.92 13.73
N ALA A 688 -44.84 -30.72 13.92
CA ALA A 688 -43.45 -30.40 13.65
C ALA A 688 -42.47 -31.04 14.67
N ASP A 689 -42.93 -31.36 15.88
CA ASP A 689 -42.14 -32.01 16.93
C ASP A 689 -42.19 -33.54 16.81
N GLY A 690 -43.10 -34.06 15.97
CA GLY A 690 -43.30 -35.49 15.73
C GLY A 690 -44.41 -36.09 16.56
N ASP A 691 -45.17 -35.28 17.30
CA ASP A 691 -46.27 -35.75 18.12
C ASP A 691 -47.48 -36.11 17.25
N PRO A 692 -48.18 -37.23 17.51
CA PRO A 692 -49.28 -37.69 16.68
C PRO A 692 -50.51 -36.81 16.85
N LEU A 693 -51.02 -36.32 15.71
CA LEU A 693 -52.26 -35.54 15.62
C LEU A 693 -53.44 -36.37 15.10
N ARG A 694 -53.16 -37.30 14.19
CA ARG A 694 -54.18 -38.18 13.61
C ARG A 694 -53.57 -39.49 13.14
N MET A 695 -54.22 -40.61 13.40
CA MET A 695 -53.80 -41.92 12.91
C MET A 695 -54.99 -42.62 12.26
N THR A 696 -54.78 -43.22 11.09
CA THR A 696 -55.75 -44.11 10.44
C THR A 696 -55.13 -45.48 10.35
N THR A 697 -55.76 -46.49 10.92
CA THR A 697 -55.33 -47.89 10.86
C THR A 697 -55.83 -48.59 9.60
N VAL A 698 -55.29 -49.79 9.33
CA VAL A 698 -55.60 -50.58 8.12
C VAL A 698 -57.08 -50.98 8.03
N ASP A 699 -57.75 -51.18 9.15
CA ASP A 699 -59.18 -51.48 9.26
C ASP A 699 -60.10 -50.25 9.04
N GLY A 700 -59.51 -49.06 8.84
CA GLY A 700 -60.23 -47.80 8.64
C GLY A 700 -60.60 -47.07 9.93
N THR A 701 -60.15 -47.54 11.10
CA THR A 701 -60.33 -46.83 12.36
C THR A 701 -59.47 -45.56 12.39
N VAL A 702 -60.04 -44.43 12.83
CA VAL A 702 -59.37 -43.12 12.86
C VAL A 702 -59.25 -42.62 14.30
N PHE A 703 -58.03 -42.39 14.75
CA PHE A 703 -57.71 -41.76 16.02
C PHE A 703 -57.41 -40.27 15.83
N THR A 704 -57.94 -39.44 16.73
CA THR A 704 -57.84 -37.96 16.66
C THR A 704 -57.42 -37.31 17.97
N GLU A 705 -57.36 -38.07 19.06
CA GLU A 705 -56.77 -37.62 20.32
C GLU A 705 -55.79 -38.70 20.80
N PHE A 706 -54.67 -38.24 21.36
CA PHE A 706 -53.60 -39.09 21.87
C PHE A 706 -53.23 -38.67 23.30
N HIS A 707 -52.64 -39.60 24.04
CA HIS A 707 -51.99 -39.32 25.32
C HIS A 707 -50.65 -38.59 25.07
N GLY A 708 -50.07 -37.98 26.11
CA GLY A 708 -48.82 -37.22 25.99
C GLY A 708 -47.57 -38.05 25.63
N ASP A 709 -47.70 -39.37 25.58
CA ASP A 709 -46.70 -40.32 25.10
C ASP A 709 -47.00 -40.86 23.69
N GLY A 710 -48.02 -40.29 23.02
CA GLY A 710 -48.40 -40.63 21.66
C GLY A 710 -49.36 -41.82 21.53
N ARG A 711 -49.84 -42.42 22.62
CA ARG A 711 -50.81 -43.54 22.52
C ARG A 711 -52.21 -43.07 22.13
N PRO A 712 -52.96 -43.82 21.29
CA PRO A 712 -54.31 -43.44 20.89
C PRO A 712 -55.28 -43.36 22.06
N LYS A 713 -56.04 -42.27 22.18
CA LYS A 713 -57.00 -42.09 23.29
C LYS A 713 -58.45 -42.13 22.82
N VAL A 714 -58.75 -41.47 21.71
CA VAL A 714 -60.11 -41.37 21.15
C VAL A 714 -60.08 -41.77 19.68
N GLY A 715 -60.89 -42.77 19.34
CA GLY A 715 -61.01 -43.35 18.02
C GLY A 715 -62.44 -43.32 17.48
N VAL A 716 -62.56 -43.42 16.16
CA VAL A 716 -63.82 -43.63 15.45
C VAL A 716 -63.63 -44.81 14.50
N THR A 717 -64.45 -45.85 14.63
CA THR A 717 -64.39 -47.02 13.75
C THR A 717 -64.75 -46.65 12.31
N ALA A 718 -64.44 -47.53 11.34
CA ALA A 718 -64.83 -47.34 9.94
C ALA A 718 -66.35 -47.18 9.74
N GLN A 719 -67.16 -47.68 10.68
CA GLN A 719 -68.63 -47.60 10.68
C GLN A 719 -69.16 -46.29 11.31
N GLY A 720 -68.27 -45.42 11.79
CA GLY A 720 -68.61 -44.13 12.38
C GLY A 720 -68.85 -44.15 13.89
N GLU A 721 -68.54 -45.26 14.56
CA GLU A 721 -68.74 -45.39 16.01
C GLU A 721 -67.55 -44.84 16.78
N ARG A 722 -67.79 -43.84 17.64
CA ARG A 722 -66.76 -43.22 18.46
C ARG A 722 -66.54 -44.00 19.75
N PHE A 723 -65.28 -44.14 20.16
CA PHE A 723 -64.87 -44.81 21.39
C PHE A 723 -63.65 -44.15 22.03
N THR A 724 -63.45 -44.43 23.31
CA THR A 724 -62.28 -44.03 24.09
C THR A 724 -61.56 -45.24 24.64
N MET A 725 -60.23 -45.19 24.65
CA MET A 725 -59.36 -46.24 25.19
C MET A 725 -58.72 -45.78 26.50
N THR A 726 -58.51 -46.71 27.42
CA THR A 726 -57.64 -46.51 28.59
C THR A 726 -56.60 -47.59 28.67
N TYR A 727 -55.46 -47.27 29.28
CA TYR A 727 -54.29 -48.13 29.38
C TYR A 727 -53.90 -48.33 30.85
N ASP A 728 -53.16 -49.41 31.13
CA ASP A 728 -52.45 -49.58 32.40
C ASP A 728 -51.05 -48.96 32.37
N ASP A 729 -50.34 -49.03 33.51
CA ASP A 729 -48.97 -48.53 33.67
C ASP A 729 -47.92 -49.32 32.85
N THR A 730 -48.32 -50.40 32.18
CA THR A 730 -47.49 -51.22 31.29
C THR A 730 -47.87 -51.09 29.82
N ASP A 731 -48.71 -50.10 29.51
CA ASP A 731 -49.17 -49.72 28.18
C ASP A 731 -50.11 -50.71 27.47
N HIS A 732 -50.70 -51.65 28.21
CA HIS A 732 -51.74 -52.54 27.67
C HIS A 732 -53.11 -51.84 27.69
N THR A 733 -53.95 -52.11 26.69
CA THR A 733 -55.32 -51.55 26.66
C THR A 733 -56.14 -52.24 27.73
N THR A 734 -56.70 -51.49 28.68
CA THR A 734 -57.52 -52.05 29.76
C THR A 734 -59.02 -51.93 29.49
N ARG A 735 -59.43 -50.90 28.74
CA ARG A 735 -60.84 -50.65 28.47
C ARG A 735 -61.04 -49.92 27.15
N ILE A 736 -62.07 -50.32 26.42
CA ILE A 736 -62.63 -49.62 25.27
C ILE A 736 -64.08 -49.25 25.61
N ALA A 737 -64.40 -47.96 25.60
CA ALA A 737 -65.76 -47.49 25.87
C ALA A 737 -66.30 -46.74 24.64
N TYR A 738 -67.39 -47.27 24.07
CA TYR A 738 -68.09 -46.70 22.92
C TYR A 738 -69.16 -45.70 23.36
N ASP A 739 -69.36 -44.64 22.57
CA ASP A 739 -70.33 -43.58 22.87
C ASP A 739 -71.79 -44.09 22.86
N ASN A 740 -72.07 -45.25 22.25
CA ASN A 740 -73.39 -45.89 22.31
C ASN A 740 -73.70 -46.53 23.68
N GLY A 741 -72.75 -46.54 24.62
CA GLY A 741 -72.88 -47.16 25.93
C GLY A 741 -72.20 -48.53 26.05
N THR A 742 -71.72 -49.09 24.95
CA THR A 742 -70.97 -50.35 24.95
C THR A 742 -69.61 -50.15 25.63
N THR A 743 -69.20 -51.04 26.51
CA THR A 743 -67.88 -51.04 27.15
C THR A 743 -67.29 -52.43 27.07
N ILE A 744 -66.01 -52.53 26.72
CA ILE A 744 -65.21 -53.74 26.75
C ILE A 744 -64.06 -53.51 27.73
N VAL A 745 -63.82 -54.47 28.62
CA VAL A 745 -62.64 -54.50 29.50
C VAL A 745 -61.77 -55.67 29.05
N LEU A 746 -60.48 -55.42 28.94
CA LEU A 746 -59.50 -56.33 28.37
C LEU A 746 -58.50 -56.74 29.45
N ASP A 747 -57.91 -57.92 29.30
CA ASP A 747 -56.75 -58.32 30.10
C ASP A 747 -55.42 -57.92 29.44
N ALA A 748 -54.30 -58.36 30.02
CA ALA A 748 -52.96 -58.03 29.55
C ALA A 748 -52.60 -58.63 28.17
N ASN A 749 -53.39 -59.56 27.63
CA ASN A 749 -53.20 -60.11 26.29
C ASN A 749 -54.16 -59.48 25.26
N ASP A 750 -54.85 -58.40 25.62
CA ASP A 750 -55.93 -57.78 24.86
C ASP A 750 -57.15 -58.72 24.64
N ASP A 751 -57.34 -59.72 25.52
CA ASP A 751 -58.52 -60.60 25.48
C ASP A 751 -59.68 -59.98 26.30
N PRO A 752 -60.93 -59.98 25.79
CA PRO A 752 -62.06 -59.41 26.50
C PRO A 752 -62.44 -60.24 27.73
N THR A 753 -62.50 -59.59 28.90
CA THR A 753 -62.92 -60.20 30.16
C THR A 753 -64.30 -59.76 30.61
N TYR A 754 -64.75 -58.61 30.12
CA TYR A 754 -66.08 -58.06 30.40
C TYR A 754 -66.55 -57.23 29.21
N MET A 755 -67.83 -57.35 28.85
CA MET A 755 -68.48 -56.49 27.88
C MET A 755 -69.86 -56.11 28.39
N SER A 756 -70.18 -54.82 28.39
CA SER A 756 -71.57 -54.34 28.52
C SER A 756 -71.99 -53.71 27.21
N THR A 757 -73.19 -54.00 26.73
CA THR A 757 -73.72 -53.45 25.47
C THR A 757 -74.74 -52.33 25.73
N SER A 758 -75.01 -51.54 24.69
CA SER A 758 -75.92 -50.38 24.74
C SER A 758 -77.37 -50.71 25.12
N ASP A 759 -77.82 -51.93 24.85
CA ASP A 759 -79.15 -52.43 25.22
C ASP A 759 -79.28 -52.80 26.71
N GLY A 760 -78.16 -52.85 27.45
CA GLY A 760 -78.09 -53.24 28.85
C GLY A 760 -77.61 -54.67 29.09
N SER A 761 -77.30 -55.45 28.04
CA SER A 761 -76.74 -56.79 28.20
C SER A 761 -75.29 -56.75 28.73
N VAL A 762 -74.90 -57.79 29.48
CA VAL A 762 -73.56 -57.93 30.08
C VAL A 762 -73.02 -59.33 29.82
N PHE A 763 -71.81 -59.42 29.26
CA PHE A 763 -71.09 -60.65 28.97
C PHE A 763 -69.80 -60.70 29.80
N THR A 764 -69.53 -61.84 30.43
CA THR A 764 -68.36 -62.07 31.28
C THR A 764 -67.64 -63.37 30.94
N ASP A 765 -68.09 -64.07 29.91
CA ASP A 765 -67.55 -65.35 29.47
C ASP A 765 -67.41 -65.32 27.95
N PHE A 766 -66.18 -65.49 27.48
CA PHE A 766 -65.79 -65.32 26.09
C PHE A 766 -65.07 -66.57 25.58
N LEU A 767 -65.10 -66.75 24.26
CA LEU A 767 -64.20 -67.66 23.54
C LEU A 767 -62.79 -67.05 23.47
N ASP A 768 -61.78 -67.88 23.18
CA ASP A 768 -60.39 -67.45 23.00
C ASP A 768 -60.21 -66.49 21.80
N ASP A 769 -61.22 -66.34 20.94
CA ASP A 769 -61.25 -65.37 19.83
C ASP A 769 -62.01 -64.07 20.16
N GLY A 770 -62.40 -63.90 21.43
CA GLY A 770 -63.06 -62.69 21.93
C GLY A 770 -64.57 -62.62 21.71
N ARG A 771 -65.19 -63.61 21.07
CA ARG A 771 -66.66 -63.65 20.92
C ARG A 771 -67.34 -64.07 22.23
N PRO A 772 -68.47 -63.45 22.61
CA PRO A 772 -69.16 -63.77 23.87
C PRO A 772 -69.74 -65.18 23.82
N ARG A 773 -69.51 -65.99 24.85
CA ARG A 773 -70.07 -67.34 25.02
C ARG A 773 -71.34 -67.32 25.87
N SER A 774 -71.36 -66.54 26.95
CA SER A 774 -72.55 -66.37 27.80
C SER A 774 -72.59 -65.03 28.52
N GLY A 775 -73.79 -64.63 28.94
CA GLY A 775 -74.06 -63.35 29.59
C GLY A 775 -75.47 -63.22 30.15
N THR A 776 -75.83 -62.00 30.53
CA THR A 776 -77.13 -61.62 31.07
C THR A 776 -77.71 -60.51 30.22
N GLY A 777 -78.95 -60.66 29.75
CA GLY A 777 -79.67 -59.64 28.99
C GLY A 777 -80.23 -58.52 29.87
N PRO A 778 -80.83 -57.48 29.27
CA PRO A 778 -81.23 -56.27 29.98
C PRO A 778 -82.32 -56.45 31.03
N ASN A 779 -83.12 -57.52 30.96
CA ASN A 779 -84.17 -57.81 31.94
C ASN A 779 -83.75 -58.91 32.93
N GLY A 780 -82.47 -59.29 32.96
CA GLY A 780 -81.92 -60.33 33.85
C GLY A 780 -82.01 -61.75 33.30
N GLU A 781 -82.47 -61.93 32.07
CA GLU A 781 -82.48 -63.22 31.38
C GLU A 781 -81.08 -63.71 31.05
N HIS A 782 -80.85 -65.02 31.13
CA HIS A 782 -79.55 -65.59 30.74
C HIS A 782 -79.45 -65.66 29.22
N ILE A 783 -78.32 -65.20 28.67
CA ILE A 783 -77.98 -65.26 27.24
C ILE A 783 -76.83 -66.25 27.07
N SER A 784 -76.94 -67.21 26.14
CA SER A 784 -75.80 -68.03 25.71
C SER A 784 -75.70 -68.10 24.20
N PHE A 785 -74.47 -68.14 23.70
CA PHE A 785 -74.19 -68.24 22.27
C PHE A 785 -73.49 -69.55 21.94
N THR A 786 -73.89 -70.13 20.82
CA THR A 786 -73.17 -71.22 20.16
C THR A 786 -72.88 -70.79 18.72
N TYR A 787 -71.64 -70.92 18.28
CA TYR A 787 -71.19 -70.50 16.96
C TYR A 787 -70.91 -71.73 16.10
N ASP A 788 -71.46 -71.75 14.89
CA ASP A 788 -71.09 -72.71 13.85
C ASP A 788 -70.34 -71.97 12.74
N ASP A 789 -69.02 -71.92 12.90
CA ASP A 789 -68.13 -71.19 11.98
C ASP A 789 -68.13 -71.78 10.56
N ARG A 790 -68.52 -73.05 10.39
CA ARG A 790 -68.61 -73.67 9.06
C ARG A 790 -69.92 -73.32 8.36
N ALA A 791 -71.01 -73.26 9.11
CA ALA A 791 -72.31 -72.83 8.59
C ALA A 791 -72.43 -71.30 8.48
N GLY A 792 -71.55 -70.56 9.15
CA GLY A 792 -71.62 -69.11 9.24
C GLY A 792 -72.87 -68.68 10.02
N THR A 793 -73.27 -69.43 11.04
CA THR A 793 -74.45 -69.11 11.85
C THR A 793 -74.08 -68.99 13.32
N SER A 794 -74.81 -68.13 14.04
CA SER A 794 -74.72 -68.05 15.50
C SER A 794 -76.10 -68.30 16.11
N THR A 795 -76.15 -69.12 17.15
CA THR A 795 -77.38 -69.41 17.87
C THR A 795 -77.31 -68.76 19.24
N ALA A 796 -78.21 -67.83 19.52
CA ALA A 796 -78.39 -67.22 20.83
C ALA A 796 -79.58 -67.84 21.55
N VAL A 797 -79.40 -68.29 22.78
CA VAL A 797 -80.49 -68.67 23.68
C VAL A 797 -80.67 -67.53 24.67
N ILE A 798 -81.85 -66.90 24.69
CA ILE A 798 -82.19 -65.74 25.51
C ILE A 798 -83.38 -66.14 26.40
N GLY A 799 -83.11 -66.42 27.67
CA GLY A 799 -84.09 -67.07 28.56
C GLY A 799 -84.51 -68.43 28.01
N ASP A 800 -85.79 -68.61 27.71
CA ASP A 800 -86.36 -69.82 27.11
C ASP A 800 -86.52 -69.72 25.57
N ASN A 801 -86.09 -68.60 24.97
CA ASN A 801 -86.19 -68.36 23.53
C ASN A 801 -84.85 -68.69 22.85
N THR A 802 -84.89 -69.23 21.63
CA THR A 802 -83.71 -69.51 20.81
C THR A 802 -83.78 -68.74 19.51
N ILE A 803 -82.77 -67.92 19.22
CA ILE A 803 -82.63 -67.17 17.97
C ILE A 803 -81.42 -67.69 17.21
N VAL A 804 -81.57 -67.96 15.92
CA VAL A 804 -80.45 -68.27 15.02
C VAL A 804 -80.22 -67.06 14.13
N TYR A 805 -78.97 -66.64 13.99
CA TYR A 805 -78.52 -65.57 13.12
C TYR A 805 -77.63 -66.11 12.00
N ASP A 806 -77.65 -65.45 10.85
CA ASP A 806 -76.68 -65.66 9.78
C ASP A 806 -75.32 -64.98 10.06
N ALA A 807 -74.37 -65.11 9.12
CA ALA A 807 -73.02 -64.56 9.25
C ALA A 807 -73.01 -63.02 9.26
N GLY A 808 -74.08 -62.38 8.79
CA GLY A 808 -74.27 -60.94 8.82
C GLY A 808 -74.95 -60.44 10.10
N GLY A 809 -75.29 -61.33 11.04
CA GLY A 809 -75.99 -60.99 12.27
C GLY A 809 -77.49 -60.79 12.09
N ASN A 810 -78.08 -61.17 10.95
CA ASN A 810 -79.52 -61.07 10.74
C ASN A 810 -80.22 -62.31 11.33
N PRO A 811 -81.34 -62.15 12.06
CA PRO A 811 -82.08 -63.29 12.59
C PRO A 811 -82.72 -64.07 11.43
N VAL A 812 -82.48 -65.38 11.41
CA VAL A 812 -83.02 -66.33 10.42
C VAL A 812 -84.04 -67.31 11.02
N SER A 813 -84.08 -67.44 12.35
CA SER A 813 -85.11 -68.20 13.06
C SER A 813 -85.25 -67.72 14.50
N LEU A 814 -86.47 -67.65 15.02
CA LEU A 814 -86.76 -67.48 16.45
C LEU A 814 -87.70 -68.58 16.90
N THR A 815 -87.33 -69.31 17.96
CA THR A 815 -88.20 -70.24 18.67
C THR A 815 -88.49 -69.68 20.05
N THR A 816 -89.76 -69.57 20.42
CA THR A 816 -90.19 -69.05 21.73
C THR A 816 -90.37 -70.15 22.78
N ALA A 817 -90.45 -69.77 24.05
CA ALA A 817 -90.75 -70.67 25.17
C ALA A 817 -92.04 -71.49 25.00
N GLN A 818 -93.07 -70.92 24.36
CA GLN A 818 -94.33 -71.65 24.08
C GLN A 818 -94.26 -72.52 22.82
N GLY A 819 -93.09 -72.59 22.17
CA GLY A 819 -92.83 -73.41 20.98
C GLY A 819 -93.22 -72.76 19.65
N TYR A 820 -93.63 -71.48 19.63
CA TYR A 820 -93.82 -70.77 18.36
C TYR A 820 -92.49 -70.64 17.65
N VAL A 821 -92.46 -70.97 16.36
CA VAL A 821 -91.28 -70.85 15.50
C VAL A 821 -91.54 -69.80 14.43
N PHE A 822 -90.72 -68.75 14.39
CA PHE A 822 -90.73 -67.72 13.36
C PHE A 822 -89.57 -67.97 12.42
N SER A 823 -89.87 -68.09 11.12
CA SER A 823 -88.91 -68.60 10.13
C SER A 823 -88.64 -67.65 8.96
N ASP A 824 -89.46 -66.60 8.77
CA ASP A 824 -89.26 -65.60 7.72
C ASP A 824 -89.21 -64.20 8.34
N PHE A 825 -88.30 -63.37 7.81
CA PHE A 825 -87.96 -62.05 8.32
C PHE A 825 -87.85 -61.04 7.19
N GLU A 826 -88.48 -59.88 7.34
CA GLU A 826 -88.28 -58.73 6.45
C GLU A 826 -88.00 -57.48 7.30
N ASN A 827 -86.91 -56.78 7.02
CA ASN A 827 -86.49 -55.57 7.73
C ASN A 827 -86.47 -55.72 9.27
N GLY A 828 -86.05 -56.88 9.77
CA GLY A 828 -85.95 -57.17 11.20
C GLY A 828 -87.26 -57.58 11.89
N ASN A 829 -88.38 -57.62 11.17
CA ASN A 829 -89.67 -58.07 11.71
C ASN A 829 -90.03 -59.48 11.23
N PHE A 830 -90.64 -60.27 12.12
CA PHE A 830 -91.14 -61.61 11.78
C PHE A 830 -92.35 -61.49 10.84
N THR A 831 -92.32 -62.14 9.69
CA THR A 831 -93.42 -62.10 8.72
C THR A 831 -94.16 -63.42 8.59
N ARG A 832 -93.56 -64.53 9.06
CA ARG A 832 -94.21 -65.84 9.12
C ARG A 832 -93.79 -66.63 10.36
N GLY A 833 -94.76 -67.38 10.90
CA GLY A 833 -94.51 -68.32 11.99
C GLY A 833 -95.33 -69.60 11.92
N TYR A 834 -95.05 -70.48 12.87
CA TYR A 834 -95.71 -71.75 13.11
C TYR A 834 -96.17 -71.81 14.56
N ASP A 835 -97.46 -72.09 14.74
CA ASP A 835 -98.10 -72.26 16.05
C ASP A 835 -98.20 -73.75 16.36
N PRO A 836 -97.47 -74.25 17.38
CA PRO A 836 -97.46 -75.68 17.71
C PRO A 836 -98.74 -76.16 18.37
N ALA A 837 -99.52 -75.28 19.01
CA ALA A 837 -100.75 -75.65 19.71
C ALA A 837 -101.91 -75.90 18.73
N SER A 838 -101.98 -75.11 17.66
CA SER A 838 -102.96 -75.30 16.58
C SER A 838 -102.42 -76.17 15.42
N GLY A 839 -101.10 -76.36 15.33
CA GLY A 839 -100.44 -77.07 14.24
C GLY A 839 -100.51 -76.32 12.90
N ARG A 840 -100.64 -74.99 12.94
CA ARG A 840 -100.87 -74.14 11.77
C ARG A 840 -99.75 -73.14 11.55
N HIS A 841 -99.50 -72.82 10.29
CA HIS A 841 -98.69 -71.67 9.91
C HIS A 841 -99.55 -70.40 9.95
N PHE A 842 -98.90 -69.27 10.20
CA PHE A 842 -99.52 -67.96 10.13
C PHE A 842 -98.56 -66.95 9.51
N ASP A 843 -99.13 -66.00 8.78
CA ASP A 843 -98.42 -64.82 8.29
C ASP A 843 -98.72 -63.64 9.22
N ILE A 844 -97.72 -62.80 9.46
CA ILE A 844 -97.82 -61.59 10.27
C ILE A 844 -97.69 -60.39 9.35
N SER A 845 -98.59 -59.44 9.49
CA SER A 845 -98.53 -58.16 8.80
C SER A 845 -98.62 -57.01 9.79
N TYR A 846 -97.88 -55.93 9.52
CA TYR A 846 -97.77 -54.78 10.39
C TYR A 846 -98.43 -53.56 9.73
N GLY A 847 -99.34 -52.92 10.47
CA GLY A 847 -100.05 -51.72 10.05
C GLY A 847 -99.29 -50.43 10.41
N PRO A 848 -99.61 -49.30 9.75
CA PRO A 848 -98.90 -48.02 9.92
C PRO A 848 -98.99 -47.41 11.33
N ASN A 849 -99.92 -47.89 12.17
CA ASN A 849 -100.14 -47.40 13.54
C ASN A 849 -99.58 -48.35 14.62
N GLY A 850 -98.75 -49.33 14.23
CA GLY A 850 -98.24 -50.36 15.13
C GLY A 850 -99.22 -51.51 15.39
N GLU A 851 -100.28 -51.62 14.57
CA GLU A 851 -101.19 -52.77 14.62
C GLU A 851 -100.50 -54.01 14.05
N THR A 852 -100.74 -55.17 14.65
CA THR A 852 -100.15 -56.44 14.20
C THR A 852 -101.27 -57.41 13.89
N THR A 853 -101.37 -57.86 12.64
CA THR A 853 -102.37 -58.84 12.21
C THR A 853 -101.73 -60.19 11.99
N TRP A 854 -102.18 -61.19 12.74
CA TRP A 854 -101.81 -62.58 12.62
C TRP A 854 -102.88 -63.28 11.78
N ARG A 855 -102.50 -63.87 10.66
CA ARG A 855 -103.42 -64.54 9.74
C ARG A 855 -103.05 -66.02 9.60
N TYR A 856 -103.93 -66.89 10.08
CA TYR A 856 -103.83 -68.36 10.00
C TYR A 856 -104.54 -68.93 8.75
N GLY A 857 -105.40 -68.13 8.09
CA GLY A 857 -106.12 -68.50 6.86
C GLY A 857 -106.97 -67.35 6.30
N GLU A 858 -107.69 -67.57 5.19
CA GLU A 858 -108.45 -66.55 4.44
C GLU A 858 -109.53 -65.83 5.28
N HIS A 859 -110.05 -66.50 6.32
CA HIS A 859 -111.01 -65.96 7.29
C HIS A 859 -110.68 -66.39 8.73
N ASP A 860 -109.39 -66.50 9.04
CA ASP A 860 -108.88 -66.85 10.36
C ASP A 860 -107.73 -65.90 10.70
N SER A 861 -108.08 -64.77 11.31
CA SER A 861 -107.10 -63.74 11.65
C SER A 861 -107.45 -63.00 12.93
N VAL A 862 -106.42 -62.48 13.59
CA VAL A 862 -106.55 -61.62 14.77
C VAL A 862 -105.67 -60.40 14.57
N THR A 863 -106.25 -59.22 14.69
CA THR A 863 -105.54 -57.94 14.67
C THR A 863 -105.42 -57.42 16.09
N PHE A 864 -104.18 -57.12 16.47
CA PHE A 864 -103.82 -56.52 17.74
C PHE A 864 -103.47 -55.05 17.54
N ASP A 865 -103.78 -54.21 18.53
CA ASP A 865 -103.23 -52.86 18.61
C ASP A 865 -101.72 -52.89 18.97
N ARG A 866 -101.08 -51.70 18.99
CA ARG A 866 -99.65 -51.54 19.36
C ARG A 866 -99.27 -52.05 20.75
N ASN A 867 -100.24 -52.30 21.62
CA ASN A 867 -100.03 -52.82 22.97
C ASN A 867 -100.34 -54.33 23.08
N GLY A 868 -100.58 -54.99 21.94
CA GLY A 868 -100.90 -56.42 21.90
C GLY A 868 -102.34 -56.75 22.31
N ARG A 869 -103.27 -55.78 22.29
CA ARG A 869 -104.69 -56.05 22.61
C ARG A 869 -105.47 -56.39 21.34
N PRO A 870 -106.25 -57.48 21.32
CA PRO A 870 -107.05 -57.84 20.16
C PRO A 870 -108.15 -56.80 19.95
N ILE A 871 -108.15 -56.17 18.78
CA ILE A 871 -109.14 -55.14 18.40
C ILE A 871 -110.14 -55.68 17.38
N TYR A 872 -109.74 -56.68 16.60
CA TYR A 872 -110.57 -57.35 15.61
C TYR A 872 -110.13 -58.83 15.51
N ALA A 873 -111.08 -59.75 15.40
CA ALA A 873 -110.79 -61.10 14.93
C ALA A 873 -111.82 -61.53 13.90
N GLU A 874 -111.38 -62.33 12.94
CA GLU A 874 -112.23 -62.99 11.95
C GLU A 874 -112.01 -64.48 12.05
N TYR A 875 -113.09 -65.25 12.25
CA TYR A 875 -113.05 -66.72 12.29
C TYR A 875 -114.24 -67.33 11.54
N VAL A 876 -114.14 -68.60 11.18
CA VAL A 876 -115.22 -69.34 10.50
C VAL A 876 -116.07 -70.11 11.52
N ASP A 877 -117.40 -70.00 11.44
CA ASP A 877 -118.32 -70.74 12.29
C ASP A 877 -118.49 -72.22 11.87
N GLY A 878 -119.24 -72.99 12.68
CA GLY A 878 -119.49 -74.42 12.43
C GLY A 878 -120.23 -74.74 11.12
N ASP A 879 -120.78 -73.73 10.44
CA ASP A 879 -121.48 -73.84 9.15
C ASP A 879 -120.65 -73.29 7.97
N GLY A 880 -119.40 -72.87 8.21
CA GLY A 880 -118.49 -72.40 7.16
C GLY A 880 -118.64 -70.92 6.79
N ARG A 881 -119.33 -70.11 7.61
CA ARG A 881 -119.46 -68.66 7.40
C ARG A 881 -118.39 -67.88 8.16
N ALA A 882 -117.81 -66.88 7.51
CA ALA A 882 -116.91 -65.92 8.16
C ALA A 882 -117.70 -65.01 9.13
N ILE A 883 -117.22 -64.94 10.37
CA ILE A 883 -117.72 -64.07 11.43
C ILE A 883 -116.58 -63.12 11.82
N GLY A 884 -116.81 -61.82 11.61
CA GLY A 884 -115.98 -60.76 12.19
C GLY A 884 -116.48 -60.42 13.60
N VAL A 885 -115.57 -60.37 14.57
CA VAL A 885 -115.78 -59.93 15.94
C VAL A 885 -114.95 -58.66 16.17
N ASP A 886 -115.65 -57.54 16.23
CA ASP A 886 -115.12 -56.30 16.76
C ASP A 886 -115.18 -56.35 18.30
N TYR A 887 -114.03 -56.35 18.97
CA TYR A 887 -113.94 -56.47 20.43
C TYR A 887 -114.27 -55.16 21.19
N ALA A 888 -115.15 -54.30 20.65
CA ALA A 888 -115.41 -52.96 21.21
C ALA A 888 -116.79 -52.83 21.90
N ILE A 889 -116.81 -52.84 23.25
CA ILE A 889 -117.91 -52.28 24.07
C ILE A 889 -117.38 -51.06 24.85
N GLN A 890 -117.94 -49.87 24.59
CA GLN A 890 -117.53 -48.61 25.21
C GLN A 890 -118.17 -48.41 26.60
N ILE A 891 -117.71 -49.16 27.60
CA ILE A 891 -118.15 -49.08 29.01
C ILE A 891 -118.26 -47.62 29.53
N PRO A 892 -117.29 -46.70 29.24
CA PRO A 892 -117.39 -45.32 29.70
C PRO A 892 -118.61 -44.56 29.17
N LEU A 893 -119.04 -44.81 27.92
CA LEU A 893 -120.22 -44.15 27.35
C LEU A 893 -121.53 -44.65 27.97
N LEU A 894 -121.58 -45.91 28.40
CA LEU A 894 -122.76 -46.47 29.06
C LEU A 894 -122.97 -45.82 30.44
N GLN A 895 -121.88 -45.61 31.20
CA GLN A 895 -121.90 -44.87 32.46
C GLN A 895 -122.27 -43.40 32.25
N GLN A 896 -121.68 -42.75 31.25
CA GLN A 896 -121.99 -41.36 30.90
C GLN A 896 -123.48 -41.17 30.53
N THR A 897 -124.09 -42.15 29.86
CA THR A 897 -125.52 -42.12 29.50
C THR A 897 -126.42 -42.23 30.73
N ALA A 898 -126.05 -43.05 31.72
CA ALA A 898 -126.77 -43.15 33.00
C ALA A 898 -126.68 -41.84 33.81
N GLU A 899 -125.49 -41.22 33.85
CA GLU A 899 -125.25 -39.93 34.51
C GLU A 899 -126.00 -38.77 33.84
N TYR A 900 -126.04 -38.75 32.51
CA TYR A 900 -126.82 -37.76 31.75
C TYR A 900 -128.33 -37.91 32.04
N THR A 901 -128.86 -39.13 31.98
CA THR A 901 -130.28 -39.42 32.25
C THR A 901 -130.68 -39.05 33.69
N ARG A 902 -129.77 -39.25 34.66
CA ARG A 902 -129.95 -38.83 36.05
C ARG A 902 -130.04 -37.31 36.19
N THR A 903 -129.16 -36.58 35.53
CA THR A 903 -129.14 -35.11 35.54
C THR A 903 -130.44 -34.51 34.96
N GLU A 904 -130.92 -35.07 33.85
CA GLU A 904 -132.20 -34.68 33.24
C GLU A 904 -133.39 -34.98 34.18
N ARG A 905 -133.39 -36.15 34.85
CA ARG A 905 -134.43 -36.52 35.83
C ARG A 905 -134.47 -35.53 37.01
N GLU A 906 -133.32 -35.12 37.54
CA GLU A 906 -133.24 -34.12 38.62
C GLU A 906 -133.81 -32.77 38.17
N THR A 907 -133.51 -32.36 36.93
CA THR A 907 -134.03 -31.13 36.33
C THR A 907 -135.56 -31.17 36.19
N VAL A 908 -136.11 -32.28 35.67
CA VAL A 908 -137.56 -32.50 35.57
C VAL A 908 -138.21 -32.51 36.96
N SER A 909 -137.57 -33.12 37.96
CA SER A 909 -138.06 -33.13 39.35
C SER A 909 -138.14 -31.72 39.93
N ALA A 910 -137.12 -30.89 39.74
CA ALA A 910 -137.11 -29.52 40.23
C ALA A 910 -138.22 -28.66 39.59
N GLN A 911 -138.45 -28.83 38.28
CA GLN A 911 -139.54 -28.15 37.56
C GLN A 911 -140.93 -28.61 38.04
N LEU A 912 -141.09 -29.91 38.32
CA LEU A 912 -142.34 -30.45 38.86
C LEU A 912 -142.63 -29.93 40.28
N GLU A 913 -141.60 -29.76 41.13
CA GLU A 913 -141.78 -29.15 42.46
C GLU A 913 -142.18 -27.67 42.38
N LEU A 914 -141.62 -26.92 41.43
CA LEU A 914 -142.07 -25.56 41.11
C LEU A 914 -143.55 -25.54 40.69
N LEU A 915 -143.95 -26.44 39.78
CA LEU A 915 -145.33 -26.56 39.33
C LEU A 915 -146.28 -26.94 40.49
N LYS A 916 -145.88 -27.87 41.36
CA LYS A 916 -146.64 -28.24 42.58
C LYS A 916 -146.80 -27.03 43.51
N GLY A 917 -145.74 -26.25 43.69
CA GLY A 917 -145.78 -25.00 44.46
C GLY A 917 -146.81 -24.01 43.90
N GLN A 918 -146.78 -23.78 42.59
CA GLN A 918 -147.74 -22.90 41.90
C GLN A 918 -149.18 -23.40 42.00
N ILE A 919 -149.42 -24.72 41.88
CA ILE A 919 -150.75 -25.31 42.03
C ILE A 919 -151.24 -25.18 43.48
N THR A 920 -150.36 -25.37 44.47
CA THR A 920 -150.67 -25.21 45.90
C THR A 920 -150.99 -23.75 46.24
N GLU A 921 -150.24 -22.81 45.67
CA GLU A 921 -150.50 -21.38 45.83
C GLU A 921 -151.83 -21.00 45.18
N ALA A 922 -152.11 -21.45 43.96
CA ALA A 922 -153.40 -21.27 43.29
C ALA A 922 -154.56 -21.87 44.10
N LYS A 923 -154.35 -23.02 44.75
CA LYS A 923 -155.32 -23.64 45.68
C LYS A 923 -155.61 -22.72 46.87
N GLY A 924 -154.61 -22.04 47.42
CA GLY A 924 -154.75 -21.13 48.57
C GLY A 924 -155.63 -19.90 48.30
N TYR A 925 -155.64 -19.40 47.06
CA TYR A 925 -156.42 -18.21 46.68
C TYR A 925 -157.84 -18.51 46.20
N TRP A 926 -158.17 -19.78 45.91
CA TRP A 926 -159.42 -20.15 45.26
C TRP A 926 -160.52 -20.55 46.25
N VAL A 927 -161.21 -19.56 46.82
CA VAL A 927 -162.31 -19.79 47.78
C VAL A 927 -163.68 -19.72 47.08
N SER A 928 -164.04 -20.76 46.32
CA SER A 928 -165.39 -20.93 45.76
C SER A 928 -165.83 -22.41 45.78
N PRO A 929 -167.14 -22.72 45.65
CA PRO A 929 -167.65 -24.10 45.63
C PRO A 929 -167.05 -25.00 44.55
N ALA A 930 -166.44 -24.43 43.50
CA ALA A 930 -165.69 -25.18 42.47
C ALA A 930 -164.28 -25.65 42.93
N GLY A 931 -163.83 -25.25 44.13
CA GLY A 931 -162.53 -25.64 44.68
C GLY A 931 -162.36 -27.15 44.89
N ARG A 932 -163.46 -27.89 45.14
CA ARG A 932 -163.41 -29.37 45.25
C ARG A 932 -163.00 -30.07 43.95
N THR A 933 -163.38 -29.52 42.78
CA THR A 933 -162.94 -30.06 41.48
C THR A 933 -161.46 -29.75 41.23
N PHE A 934 -160.96 -28.58 41.66
CA PHE A 934 -159.54 -28.24 41.55
C PHE A 934 -158.65 -29.16 42.41
N GLU A 935 -159.10 -29.54 43.61
CA GLU A 935 -158.39 -30.53 44.44
C GLU A 935 -158.24 -31.88 43.73
N ALA A 936 -159.29 -32.37 43.07
CA ALA A 936 -159.24 -33.63 42.33
C ALA A 936 -158.25 -33.56 41.16
N TYR A 937 -158.23 -32.46 40.40
CA TYR A 937 -157.27 -32.27 39.30
C TYR A 937 -155.83 -32.11 39.80
N SER A 938 -155.60 -31.37 40.89
CA SER A 938 -154.28 -31.25 41.54
C SER A 938 -153.72 -32.61 41.92
N ALA A 939 -154.54 -33.46 42.55
CA ALA A 939 -154.14 -34.81 42.94
C ALA A 939 -153.79 -35.71 41.73
N VAL A 940 -154.51 -35.55 40.61
CA VAL A 940 -154.20 -36.27 39.36
C VAL A 940 -152.87 -35.81 38.76
N VAL A 941 -152.60 -34.51 38.74
CA VAL A 941 -151.33 -33.95 38.23
C VAL A 941 -150.15 -34.38 39.11
N GLU A 942 -150.30 -34.35 40.44
CA GLU A 942 -149.29 -34.85 41.38
C GLU A 942 -149.01 -36.35 41.18
N THR A 943 -150.07 -37.15 40.99
CA THR A 943 -149.93 -38.59 40.73
C THR A 943 -149.21 -38.84 39.40
N ALA A 944 -149.56 -38.12 38.34
CA ALA A 944 -148.91 -38.25 37.04
C ALA A 944 -147.43 -37.82 37.09
N ALA A 945 -147.13 -36.74 37.80
CA ALA A 945 -145.76 -36.26 38.05
C ALA A 945 -144.91 -37.31 38.79
N ASN A 946 -145.45 -37.90 39.85
CA ASN A 946 -144.76 -38.94 40.63
C ASN A 946 -144.56 -40.22 39.80
N ASN A 947 -145.53 -40.59 38.95
CA ASN A 947 -145.38 -41.74 38.05
C ASN A 947 -144.27 -41.52 37.00
N LEU A 948 -144.15 -40.32 36.43
CA LEU A 948 -143.09 -39.99 35.47
C LEU A 948 -141.70 -40.10 36.13
N LEU A 949 -141.54 -39.56 37.34
CA LEU A 949 -140.28 -39.68 38.09
C LEU A 949 -139.93 -41.14 38.39
N GLY A 950 -140.93 -41.95 38.78
CA GLY A 950 -140.74 -43.39 39.01
C GLY A 950 -140.30 -44.17 37.76
N VAL A 951 -140.79 -43.80 36.57
CA VAL A 951 -140.36 -44.41 35.31
C VAL A 951 -138.91 -44.05 34.98
N LEU A 952 -138.52 -42.80 35.20
CA LEU A 952 -137.14 -42.34 34.98
C LEU A 952 -136.17 -43.01 35.96
N ASP A 953 -136.54 -43.15 37.24
CA ASP A 953 -135.75 -43.86 38.23
C ASP A 953 -135.54 -45.34 37.84
N ALA A 954 -136.61 -46.00 37.37
CA ALA A 954 -136.52 -47.38 36.89
C ALA A 954 -135.62 -47.52 35.64
N ALA A 955 -135.61 -46.54 34.75
CA ALA A 955 -134.74 -46.51 33.59
C ALA A 955 -133.26 -46.35 33.98
N ILE A 956 -132.95 -45.41 34.90
CA ILE A 956 -131.59 -45.20 35.43
C ILE A 956 -131.10 -46.47 36.12
N SER A 957 -131.90 -47.09 37.00
CA SER A 957 -131.51 -48.33 37.67
C SER A 957 -131.22 -49.48 36.70
N LYS A 958 -131.96 -49.58 35.59
CA LYS A 958 -131.67 -50.59 34.55
C LYS A 958 -130.37 -50.30 33.83
N LEU A 959 -130.10 -49.05 33.47
CA LEU A 959 -128.84 -48.65 32.81
C LEU A 959 -127.63 -48.93 33.71
N GLU A 960 -127.73 -48.65 35.00
CA GLU A 960 -126.67 -48.92 35.97
C GLU A 960 -126.47 -50.42 36.23
N LEU A 961 -127.57 -51.19 36.29
CA LEU A 961 -127.49 -52.64 36.40
C LEU A 961 -126.84 -53.25 35.16
N THR A 962 -127.17 -52.76 33.97
CA THR A 962 -126.51 -53.18 32.72
C THR A 962 -125.02 -52.83 32.75
N HIS A 963 -124.66 -51.60 33.13
CA HIS A 963 -123.25 -51.20 33.29
C HIS A 963 -122.50 -52.11 34.27
N ALA A 964 -123.07 -52.35 35.46
CA ALA A 964 -122.47 -53.21 36.48
C ALA A 964 -122.31 -54.67 36.01
N ASN A 965 -123.29 -55.21 35.29
CA ASN A 965 -123.20 -56.54 34.70
C ASN A 965 -122.07 -56.62 33.68
N TYR A 966 -121.93 -55.64 32.79
CA TYR A 966 -120.85 -55.60 31.80
C TYR A 966 -119.47 -55.41 32.44
N VAL A 967 -119.33 -54.50 33.41
CA VAL A 967 -118.09 -54.34 34.19
C VAL A 967 -117.74 -55.63 34.93
N GLY A 968 -118.73 -56.32 35.50
CA GLY A 968 -118.55 -57.61 36.18
C GLY A 968 -118.12 -58.73 35.22
N SER A 969 -118.73 -58.82 34.04
CA SER A 969 -118.34 -59.77 33.01
C SER A 969 -116.93 -59.50 32.47
N GLU A 970 -116.58 -58.24 32.23
CA GLU A 970 -115.24 -57.83 31.79
C GLU A 970 -114.18 -58.10 32.87
N SER A 971 -114.48 -57.81 34.14
CA SER A 971 -113.60 -58.18 35.26
C SER A 971 -113.40 -59.69 35.39
N THR A 972 -114.43 -60.47 35.08
CA THR A 972 -114.36 -61.94 35.11
C THR A 972 -113.55 -62.48 33.92
N ASN A 973 -113.74 -61.91 32.74
CA ASN A 973 -112.98 -62.26 31.53
C ASN A 973 -111.50 -61.89 31.69
N ALA A 974 -111.18 -60.71 32.22
CA ALA A 974 -109.81 -60.31 32.55
C ALA A 974 -109.15 -61.26 33.56
N GLY A 975 -109.90 -61.71 34.58
CA GLY A 975 -109.41 -62.70 35.55
C GLY A 975 -109.17 -64.09 34.94
N ASN A 976 -109.95 -64.48 33.93
CA ASN A 976 -109.78 -65.75 33.20
C ASN A 976 -108.64 -65.70 32.16
N MET A 977 -108.13 -64.52 31.82
CA MET A 977 -107.05 -64.32 30.84
C MET A 977 -105.67 -64.07 31.49
N THR A 978 -105.58 -63.99 32.82
CA THR A 978 -104.32 -64.07 33.57
C THR A 978 -103.89 -65.54 33.71
N PRO A 979 -102.67 -65.95 33.29
CA PRO A 979 -102.24 -67.35 33.37
C PRO A 979 -102.13 -67.84 34.82
N LYS A 980 -102.54 -69.08 35.06
CA LYS A 980 -102.01 -69.92 36.13
C LYS A 980 -100.89 -70.78 35.57
#